data_AF-A0A936IKI2-F1
#
_entry.id   AF-A0A936IKI2-F1
#
_cell.length_a   1.000
_cell.length_b   1.000
_cell.length_c   1.000
_cell.angle_alpha   90.00
_cell.angle_beta   90.00
_cell.angle_gamma   90.00
#
_symmetry.space_group_name_H-M   'P 1'
#
loop_
_entity.id
_entity.type
_entity.pdbx_description
1 polymer ?
#
loop_
_entity_poly.entity_id
_entity_poly.type
_entity_poly.pdbx_seq_one_letter_code
_entity_poly.pdbx_strand_id
1 'polypeptide(L)'
;MSRPGWTSVLLAVMACSPALPYGHFVEYSTRTAPFRAIPQKYNVGALPDRSLPVFVAESAVSTMPRESLASVLNLVRDGVNVWDRVPSSALRVTFGGLRQSGLPAASPAVQIEFDELDPLTLGITYTTTVDGEPAGTEQSPFRPIANAFVRLNQDLRLWEGNPNRYESLFLTIVHELGHALGLQHTFTASAMATEVTRATSWVRPLEADDIAGISELYPVDGYAARHGAIAGRIVFDDTLEGVHLASVVAISPSGSAVSALTDPGGFYRIAGLTPGTYQLYVHPLPASGRTTAAGDIAFPLSADGVPLPPSAPFATVFFAGGQGVTDPLLGSYLTVAAGSTVGDVNLPVTRRAIYPFSPVTLYSFFGQQAVRPGFVDTSSNGISRMVAVSRGLASNNLPAPGLRVSFLGGTPVLAGLSAYAGETLIIDISATSTFGGVGPRHAVFALSGDIYVRPNAIRLVAGGPPRIEQVTVRENGARRLAVTGQRLSAATAFFLDGVRAPVAGREEGGTILLDIPPGLSNHRAILTAANPDGQNSMFVQSADPPAHVYGFGEPGSIRLAPSQVPAGTDTLVEIIGAGTGFVPGLTSLGVGSPEVRIRGMWVTGPDRILANVAVAGQAAPGAYTAIALTGSQAAVRPFALDIGTASAAPRLDSRLRNADPAQRVLFPGAEVILTGANIGVLPVVILNETPLSVLETTETSARFRIPASTAVGFHRLRVENGLGATVVGLDIGPPPPEILTVSPAPPEAFRAGDGFAVTVSGLSSAEAGDLAGIRLLVGGVPHAVLAADPVEGTAAWRLEATLLPDLAPGNEVHVAVTVGGRTSRPVVVTVAAP
;
A
#
# COMPACT_ATOMS: atom_id res chain seq x y z
N MET A 1 -65.97 16.32 30.09
CA MET A 1 -65.27 15.35 29.22
C MET A 1 -64.32 16.11 28.30
N SER A 2 -63.05 16.20 28.67
CA SER A 2 -61.93 16.53 27.77
C SER A 2 -60.62 16.38 28.55
N ARG A 3 -59.70 15.60 27.99
CA ARG A 3 -58.38 15.26 28.55
C ARG A 3 -57.43 16.47 28.47
N PRO A 4 -56.51 16.69 29.44
CA PRO A 4 -55.42 17.64 29.27
C PRO A 4 -54.26 17.02 28.49
N GLY A 5 -53.65 17.86 27.66
CA GLY A 5 -52.69 17.52 26.61
C GLY A 5 -51.32 17.05 27.10
N TRP A 6 -50.72 16.23 26.24
CA TRP A 6 -49.35 15.73 26.37
C TRP A 6 -48.39 16.79 25.81
N THR A 7 -47.51 17.29 26.67
CA THR A 7 -46.33 18.06 26.28
C THR A 7 -45.30 17.14 25.64
N SER A 8 -45.13 17.27 24.32
CA SER A 8 -44.07 16.62 23.56
C SER A 8 -42.71 17.15 24.01
N VAL A 9 -41.91 16.30 24.66
CA VAL A 9 -40.48 16.52 24.88
C VAL A 9 -39.79 16.35 23.53
N LEU A 10 -39.30 17.45 22.95
CA LEU A 10 -38.40 17.41 21.78
C LEU A 10 -37.07 16.78 22.21
N LEU A 11 -36.82 15.55 21.75
CA LEU A 11 -35.47 14.97 21.71
C LEU A 11 -34.64 15.79 20.71
N ALA A 12 -33.73 16.64 21.20
CA ALA A 12 -32.71 17.25 20.37
C ALA A 12 -31.68 16.16 19.99
N VAL A 13 -31.76 15.65 18.76
CA VAL A 13 -30.67 14.91 18.14
C VAL A 13 -29.52 15.91 17.94
N MET A 14 -28.54 15.90 18.85
CA MET A 14 -27.29 16.63 18.62
C MET A 14 -26.60 16.00 17.42
N ALA A 15 -26.48 16.77 16.33
CA ALA A 15 -25.64 16.42 15.21
C ALA A 15 -24.19 16.31 15.69
N CYS A 16 -23.69 15.09 15.88
CA CYS A 16 -22.28 14.82 16.14
C CYS A 16 -21.46 15.27 14.94
N SER A 17 -20.48 16.13 15.16
CA SER A 17 -19.36 16.27 14.23
C SER A 17 -18.60 14.93 14.21
N PRO A 18 -18.35 14.32 13.04
CA PRO A 18 -17.47 13.17 12.99
C PRO A 18 -16.05 13.63 13.33
N ALA A 19 -15.53 13.20 14.48
CA ALA A 19 -14.09 13.15 14.67
C ALA A 19 -13.52 12.29 13.54
N LEU A 20 -12.51 12.82 12.83
CA LEU A 20 -11.97 12.12 11.67
C LEU A 20 -11.10 10.94 12.14
N PRO A 21 -11.42 9.72 11.71
CA PRO A 21 -10.50 8.60 11.80
C PRO A 21 -9.37 8.90 10.80
N TYR A 22 -8.14 9.11 11.28
CA TYR A 22 -6.93 9.13 10.45
C TYR A 22 -6.75 10.31 9.47
N GLY A 23 -5.75 11.13 9.76
CA GLY A 23 -5.30 12.20 8.88
C GLY A 23 -4.85 13.39 9.71
N HIS A 24 -3.63 13.36 10.23
CA HIS A 24 -3.27 14.24 11.35
C HIS A 24 -2.35 15.40 11.00
N PHE A 25 -2.69 16.04 9.88
CA PHE A 25 -2.66 17.50 9.80
C PHE A 25 -4.12 17.98 9.77
N VAL A 26 -4.67 18.28 10.95
CA VAL A 26 -6.07 18.69 11.12
C VAL A 26 -6.12 20.14 11.53
N GLU A 27 -7.12 20.85 11.00
CA GLU A 27 -7.50 22.16 11.47
C GLU A 27 -8.95 22.14 11.93
N TYR A 28 -9.27 22.87 12.99
CA TYR A 28 -10.64 22.97 13.49
C TYR A 28 -11.27 24.30 13.10
N SER A 29 -12.48 24.25 12.54
CA SER A 29 -13.18 25.47 12.08
C SER A 29 -13.61 26.42 13.20
N THR A 30 -13.54 25.99 14.46
CA THR A 30 -13.97 26.75 15.65
C THR A 30 -13.01 26.51 16.82
N ARG A 31 -12.94 27.46 17.77
CA ARG A 31 -12.23 27.32 19.04
C ARG A 31 -13.06 26.64 20.14
N THR A 32 -14.36 26.55 19.94
CA THR A 32 -15.33 26.01 20.89
C THR A 32 -16.19 24.96 20.20
N ALA A 33 -16.70 24.01 20.98
CA ALA A 33 -17.66 23.04 20.48
C ALA A 33 -18.86 23.74 19.78
N PRO A 34 -19.41 23.15 18.70
CA PRO A 34 -18.97 21.91 18.07
C PRO A 34 -17.68 22.12 17.27
N PHE A 35 -16.70 21.24 17.50
CA PHE A 35 -15.47 21.21 16.71
C PHE A 35 -15.76 20.52 15.38
N ARG A 36 -15.29 21.06 14.27
CA ARG A 36 -15.37 20.43 12.95
C ARG A 36 -13.97 20.32 12.38
N ALA A 37 -13.51 19.09 12.22
CA ALA A 37 -12.20 18.79 11.68
C ALA A 37 -12.14 19.08 10.16
N ILE A 38 -11.04 19.66 9.74
CA ILE A 38 -10.68 19.97 8.36
C ILE A 38 -9.33 19.28 8.12
N PRO A 39 -9.29 18.10 7.49
CA PRO A 39 -8.05 17.39 7.26
C PRO A 39 -7.27 18.07 6.13
N GLN A 40 -5.95 18.00 6.17
CA GLN A 40 -5.11 18.32 5.01
C GLN A 40 -4.88 17.04 4.21
N LYS A 41 -5.27 17.03 2.93
CA LYS A 41 -5.12 15.87 2.03
C LYS A 41 -5.08 16.29 0.57
N TYR A 42 -4.68 15.40 -0.33
CA TYR A 42 -4.73 15.69 -1.77
C TYR A 42 -6.17 15.67 -2.33
N ASN A 43 -6.46 16.58 -3.26
CA ASN A 43 -7.69 16.50 -4.05
C ASN A 43 -7.53 15.44 -5.15
N VAL A 44 -7.89 14.20 -4.85
CA VAL A 44 -7.75 13.04 -5.78
C VAL A 44 -8.46 13.29 -7.11
N GLY A 45 -9.60 13.98 -7.11
CA GLY A 45 -10.35 14.29 -8.34
C GLY A 45 -9.65 15.31 -9.24
N ALA A 46 -8.78 16.16 -8.67
CA ALA A 46 -7.98 17.13 -9.41
C ALA A 46 -6.63 16.57 -9.86
N LEU A 47 -6.15 15.48 -9.22
CA LEU A 47 -4.93 14.80 -9.66
C LEU A 47 -5.19 14.10 -10.99
N PRO A 48 -4.39 14.37 -12.04
CA PRO A 48 -4.56 13.63 -13.28
C PRO A 48 -4.25 12.15 -13.05
N ASP A 49 -5.15 11.31 -13.57
CA ASP A 49 -5.14 9.85 -13.40
C ASP A 49 -5.27 9.40 -11.93
N ARG A 50 -5.73 10.30 -11.03
CA ARG A 50 -5.78 10.10 -9.57
C ARG A 50 -4.43 9.73 -8.96
N SER A 51 -3.33 10.07 -9.65
CA SER A 51 -1.98 9.64 -9.30
C SER A 51 -1.10 10.81 -8.86
N LEU A 52 -0.39 10.61 -7.75
CA LEU A 52 0.59 11.54 -7.20
C LEU A 52 2.02 11.04 -7.54
N PRO A 53 2.82 11.81 -8.28
CA PRO A 53 4.20 11.44 -8.56
C PRO A 53 5.15 11.75 -7.40
N VAL A 54 6.09 10.84 -7.15
CA VAL A 54 7.15 10.95 -6.15
C VAL A 54 8.50 11.00 -6.85
N PHE A 55 9.26 12.06 -6.61
CA PHE A 55 10.56 12.31 -7.22
C PHE A 55 11.67 12.24 -6.17
N VAL A 56 12.87 11.88 -6.61
CA VAL A 56 14.10 12.05 -5.83
C VAL A 56 14.88 13.23 -6.41
N ALA A 57 15.49 14.05 -5.57
CA ALA A 57 16.24 15.21 -6.04
C ALA A 57 17.44 14.75 -6.85
N GLU A 58 17.69 15.41 -7.98
CA GLU A 58 18.83 15.07 -8.85
C GLU A 58 20.18 15.24 -8.12
N SER A 59 20.25 16.07 -7.08
CA SER A 59 21.43 16.19 -6.20
C SER A 59 21.86 14.85 -5.58
N ALA A 60 20.93 13.90 -5.40
CA ALA A 60 21.23 12.54 -4.92
C ALA A 60 22.29 11.82 -5.79
N VAL A 61 22.38 12.16 -7.08
CA VAL A 61 23.40 11.60 -8.00
C VAL A 61 24.81 11.99 -7.56
N SER A 62 24.97 13.16 -6.93
CA SER A 62 26.26 13.68 -6.47
C SER A 62 26.54 13.39 -5.00
N THR A 63 25.52 13.25 -4.15
CA THR A 63 25.69 13.04 -2.70
C THR A 63 25.86 11.57 -2.32
N MET A 64 25.45 10.63 -3.19
CA MET A 64 25.55 9.20 -2.92
C MET A 64 26.63 8.49 -3.72
N PRO A 65 27.27 7.45 -3.15
CA PRO A 65 28.08 6.54 -3.93
C PRO A 65 27.25 5.86 -5.02
N ARG A 66 27.84 5.71 -6.21
CA ARG A 66 27.14 5.19 -7.40
C ARG A 66 26.59 3.78 -7.19
N GLU A 67 27.33 2.95 -6.47
CA GLU A 67 26.94 1.60 -6.05
C GLU A 67 25.71 1.57 -5.15
N SER A 68 25.42 2.67 -4.45
CA SER A 68 24.27 2.78 -3.55
C SER A 68 23.08 3.49 -4.20
N LEU A 69 23.32 4.41 -5.15
CA LEU A 69 22.27 5.21 -5.78
C LEU A 69 21.15 4.35 -6.38
N ALA A 70 21.48 3.37 -7.21
CA ALA A 70 20.46 2.54 -7.86
C ALA A 70 19.64 1.74 -6.83
N SER A 71 20.28 1.19 -5.80
CA SER A 71 19.60 0.49 -4.71
C SER A 71 18.65 1.42 -3.96
N VAL A 72 19.10 2.63 -3.60
CA VAL A 72 18.26 3.62 -2.91
C VAL A 72 17.06 4.03 -3.77
N LEU A 73 17.26 4.29 -5.07
CA LEU A 73 16.17 4.62 -5.99
C LEU A 73 15.17 3.46 -6.14
N ASN A 74 15.63 2.21 -6.12
CA ASN A 74 14.73 1.05 -6.07
C ASN A 74 13.96 0.99 -4.75
N LEU A 75 14.58 1.26 -3.61
CA LEU A 75 13.88 1.30 -2.33
C LEU A 75 12.82 2.41 -2.30
N VAL A 76 13.09 3.59 -2.89
CA VAL A 76 12.09 4.65 -3.07
C VAL A 76 10.94 4.16 -3.94
N ARG A 77 11.24 3.60 -5.12
CA ARG A 77 10.21 3.05 -6.02
C ARG A 77 9.38 1.97 -5.33
N ASP A 78 10.01 1.09 -4.57
CA ASP A 78 9.34 0.01 -3.89
C ASP A 78 8.48 0.54 -2.73
N GLY A 79 8.94 1.57 -1.99
CA GLY A 79 8.14 2.28 -0.99
C GLY A 79 6.93 3.00 -1.59
N VAL A 80 7.08 3.58 -2.79
CA VAL A 80 5.94 4.11 -3.56
C VAL A 80 4.95 3.01 -3.91
N ASN A 81 5.44 1.87 -4.40
CA ASN A 81 4.60 0.72 -4.74
C ASN A 81 3.85 0.15 -3.53
N VAL A 82 4.37 0.28 -2.31
CA VAL A 82 3.67 -0.13 -1.08
C VAL A 82 2.35 0.63 -0.93
N TRP A 83 2.39 1.96 -1.07
CA TRP A 83 1.20 2.81 -0.93
C TRP A 83 0.27 2.73 -2.14
N ASP A 84 0.82 2.65 -3.36
CA ASP A 84 0.04 2.53 -4.59
C ASP A 84 -0.86 1.28 -4.61
N ARG A 85 -0.36 0.18 -4.02
CA ARG A 85 -1.04 -1.12 -3.98
C ARG A 85 -2.14 -1.23 -2.95
N VAL A 86 -2.43 -0.20 -2.14
CA VAL A 86 -3.54 -0.24 -1.19
C VAL A 86 -4.87 -0.23 -1.97
N PRO A 87 -5.62 -1.35 -2.02
CA PRO A 87 -6.77 -1.45 -2.94
C PRO A 87 -7.96 -0.61 -2.51
N SER A 88 -8.08 -0.35 -1.21
CA SER A 88 -9.13 0.44 -0.58
C SER A 88 -8.90 1.95 -0.66
N SER A 89 -7.74 2.39 -1.18
CA SER A 89 -7.45 3.78 -1.48
C SER A 89 -7.72 4.11 -2.96
N ALA A 90 -8.36 5.25 -3.20
CA ALA A 90 -8.58 5.83 -4.53
C ALA A 90 -7.38 6.66 -5.01
N LEU A 91 -6.48 7.07 -4.11
CA LEU A 91 -5.23 7.73 -4.45
C LEU A 91 -4.23 6.69 -4.96
N ARG A 92 -3.63 6.97 -6.12
CA ARG A 92 -2.50 6.22 -6.67
C ARG A 92 -1.21 7.00 -6.49
N VAL A 93 -0.09 6.29 -6.43
CA VAL A 93 1.23 6.91 -6.20
C VAL A 93 2.22 6.31 -7.19
N THR A 94 3.01 7.15 -7.85
CA THR A 94 3.90 6.69 -8.93
C THR A 94 5.31 7.23 -8.75
N PHE A 95 6.31 6.40 -9.03
CA PHE A 95 7.70 6.85 -9.03
C PHE A 95 7.97 7.69 -10.30
N GLY A 96 8.35 8.96 -10.10
CA GLY A 96 8.57 9.93 -11.18
C GLY A 96 10.02 10.03 -11.66
N GLY A 97 10.99 9.44 -10.94
CA GLY A 97 12.40 9.52 -11.28
C GLY A 97 13.15 10.65 -10.57
N LEU A 98 14.17 11.21 -11.23
CA LEU A 98 14.99 12.29 -10.70
C LEU A 98 14.44 13.64 -11.16
N ARG A 99 14.32 14.59 -10.22
CA ARG A 99 13.84 15.95 -10.50
C ARG A 99 14.89 17.00 -10.17
N GLN A 100 15.03 17.96 -11.08
CA GLN A 100 15.87 19.14 -10.92
C GLN A 100 15.24 20.14 -9.96
N SER A 101 16.07 20.75 -9.12
CA SER A 101 15.65 21.86 -8.26
C SER A 101 15.34 23.11 -9.09
N GLY A 102 14.34 23.88 -8.66
CA GLY A 102 13.98 25.16 -9.27
C GLY A 102 13.10 25.07 -10.54
N LEU A 103 12.79 23.88 -11.05
CA LEU A 103 11.85 23.74 -12.17
C LEU A 103 10.39 23.95 -11.68
N PRO A 104 9.62 24.83 -12.34
CA PRO A 104 8.23 25.06 -11.99
C PRO A 104 7.41 23.78 -12.18
N ALA A 105 6.46 23.55 -11.27
CA ALA A 105 5.42 22.54 -11.43
C ALA A 105 4.07 23.16 -11.11
N ALA A 106 3.08 22.81 -11.91
CA ALA A 106 1.69 23.19 -11.71
C ALA A 106 0.91 22.11 -10.96
N SER A 107 1.40 20.87 -11.01
CA SER A 107 0.74 19.70 -10.41
C SER A 107 1.38 19.33 -9.07
N PRO A 108 0.59 18.86 -8.09
CA PRO A 108 1.12 18.36 -6.84
C PRO A 108 2.12 17.21 -7.03
N ALA A 109 3.15 17.18 -6.19
CA ALA A 109 4.14 16.09 -6.16
C ALA A 109 4.74 15.92 -4.76
N VAL A 110 5.41 14.77 -4.57
CA VAL A 110 6.31 14.55 -3.43
C VAL A 110 7.75 14.66 -3.92
N GLN A 111 8.57 15.41 -3.20
CA GLN A 111 10.00 15.55 -3.45
C GLN A 111 10.79 14.90 -2.31
N ILE A 112 11.64 13.92 -2.61
CA ILE A 112 12.56 13.28 -1.67
C ILE A 112 13.95 13.87 -1.86
N GLU A 113 14.58 14.27 -0.77
CA GLU A 113 15.93 14.80 -0.73
C GLU A 113 16.76 14.03 0.30
N PHE A 114 18.04 13.83 0.02
CA PHE A 114 18.99 13.27 0.97
C PHE A 114 19.89 14.39 1.46
N ASP A 115 19.85 14.64 2.76
CA ASP A 115 20.39 15.84 3.38
C ASP A 115 21.04 15.55 4.73
N GLU A 116 21.83 16.50 5.23
CA GLU A 116 22.40 16.44 6.57
C GLU A 116 21.30 16.70 7.62
N LEU A 117 21.01 15.68 8.42
CA LEU A 117 20.09 15.76 9.56
C LEU A 117 20.85 15.42 10.84
N ASP A 118 20.30 15.78 12.00
CA ASP A 118 20.88 15.36 13.27
C ASP A 118 20.97 13.81 13.32
N PRO A 119 21.98 13.23 14.01
CA PRO A 119 22.24 11.79 13.95
C PRO A 119 21.10 10.89 14.45
N LEU A 120 20.14 11.46 15.17
CA LEU A 120 18.98 10.73 15.64
C LEU A 120 17.86 10.79 14.58
N THR A 121 17.78 11.83 13.76
CA THR A 121 16.76 11.99 12.72
C THR A 121 17.13 11.21 11.46
N LEU A 122 16.40 10.12 11.24
CA LEU A 122 16.49 9.30 10.04
C LEU A 122 15.74 9.94 8.86
N GLY A 123 14.57 10.54 9.13
CA GLY A 123 13.73 11.20 8.14
C GLY A 123 12.86 12.28 8.78
N ILE A 124 12.42 13.22 7.96
CA ILE A 124 11.40 14.22 8.31
C ILE A 124 10.62 14.60 7.06
N THR A 125 9.31 14.79 7.24
CA THR A 125 8.40 15.19 6.16
C THR A 125 7.66 16.47 6.50
N TYR A 126 7.47 17.34 5.51
CA TYR A 126 6.64 18.54 5.61
C TYR A 126 5.77 18.71 4.36
N THR A 127 4.58 19.26 4.56
CA THR A 127 3.59 19.53 3.51
C THR A 127 3.34 21.02 3.38
N THR A 128 2.96 21.45 2.17
CA THR A 128 2.41 22.79 1.93
C THR A 128 0.97 22.66 1.45
N THR A 129 0.13 23.64 1.74
CA THR A 129 -1.27 23.69 1.31
C THR A 129 -1.46 24.66 0.15
N VAL A 130 -2.57 24.53 -0.57
CA VAL A 130 -2.96 25.53 -1.57
C VAL A 130 -3.49 26.79 -0.85
N ASP A 131 -2.82 27.92 -1.06
CA ASP A 131 -3.18 29.20 -0.42
C ASP A 131 -4.53 29.74 -0.94
N GLY A 132 -5.30 30.37 -0.06
CA GLY A 132 -6.51 31.11 -0.42
C GLY A 132 -7.74 30.26 -0.76
N GLU A 133 -7.61 28.93 -0.79
CA GLU A 133 -8.75 28.03 -0.98
C GLU A 133 -9.62 27.97 0.29
N PRO A 134 -10.93 28.26 0.20
CA PRO A 134 -11.85 28.04 1.30
C PRO A 134 -11.81 26.57 1.69
N ALA A 135 -11.66 26.27 2.98
CA ALA A 135 -11.73 24.91 3.50
C ALA A 135 -12.63 24.88 4.73
N GLY A 136 -13.26 23.74 4.96
CA GLY A 136 -14.20 23.56 6.05
C GLY A 136 -15.68 23.80 5.69
N THR A 137 -16.04 23.82 4.40
CA THR A 137 -17.43 23.90 3.93
C THR A 137 -17.92 22.53 3.45
N GLU A 138 -19.19 22.38 3.08
CA GLU A 138 -19.67 21.15 2.41
C GLU A 138 -19.01 20.97 1.03
N GLN A 139 -18.78 22.08 0.33
CA GLN A 139 -18.17 22.09 -1.01
C GLN A 139 -16.65 21.90 -0.96
N SER A 140 -16.00 22.27 0.14
CA SER A 140 -14.57 22.11 0.38
C SER A 140 -14.33 21.58 1.80
N PRO A 141 -14.51 20.26 2.04
CA PRO A 141 -14.46 19.71 3.39
C PRO A 141 -13.04 19.54 3.95
N PHE A 142 -12.00 19.75 3.14
CA PHE A 142 -10.59 19.54 3.49
C PHE A 142 -9.70 20.67 2.95
N ARG A 143 -8.47 20.81 3.46
CA ARG A 143 -7.45 21.69 2.89
C ARG A 143 -6.58 20.90 1.89
N PRO A 144 -6.50 21.31 0.61
CA PRO A 144 -5.69 20.61 -0.36
C PRO A 144 -4.19 20.73 -0.07
N ILE A 145 -3.49 19.59 -0.01
CA ILE A 145 -2.02 19.56 -0.05
C ILE A 145 -1.56 19.95 -1.46
N ALA A 146 -0.67 20.94 -1.54
CA ALA A 146 -0.05 21.39 -2.78
C ALA A 146 1.22 20.58 -3.08
N ASN A 147 2.14 20.45 -2.13
CA ASN A 147 3.37 19.66 -2.28
C ASN A 147 3.75 19.02 -0.94
N ALA A 148 4.52 17.94 -1.03
CA ALA A 148 5.18 17.34 0.13
C ALA A 148 6.68 17.21 -0.14
N PHE A 149 7.46 17.34 0.92
CA PHE A 149 8.91 17.25 0.89
C PHE A 149 9.35 16.29 1.98
N VAL A 150 10.12 15.29 1.60
CA VAL A 150 10.69 14.27 2.46
C VAL A 150 12.19 14.49 2.48
N ARG A 151 12.77 14.73 3.65
CA ARG A 151 14.23 14.78 3.84
C ARG A 151 14.65 13.52 4.57
N LEU A 152 15.57 12.77 3.97
CA LEU A 152 16.17 11.56 4.55
C LEU A 152 17.62 11.84 4.89
N ASN A 153 18.11 11.24 5.96
CA ASN A 153 19.50 11.41 6.35
C ASN A 153 20.45 10.83 5.29
N GLN A 154 21.38 11.64 4.82
CA GLN A 154 22.36 11.24 3.81
C GLN A 154 23.41 10.26 4.34
N ASP A 155 23.67 10.20 5.65
CA ASP A 155 24.64 9.28 6.23
C ASP A 155 24.08 7.86 6.26
N LEU A 156 24.50 7.05 5.27
CA LEU A 156 23.98 5.70 5.11
C LEU A 156 24.35 4.73 6.26
N ARG A 157 25.29 5.11 7.14
CA ARG A 157 25.70 4.30 8.31
C ARG A 157 24.63 4.29 9.40
N LEU A 158 23.78 5.31 9.46
CA LEU A 158 22.72 5.41 10.47
C LEU A 158 21.61 4.37 10.29
N TRP A 159 21.54 3.73 9.11
CA TRP A 159 20.55 2.70 8.79
C TRP A 159 20.95 1.30 9.29
N GLU A 160 22.14 1.12 9.87
CA GLU A 160 22.66 -0.16 10.37
C GLU A 160 21.99 -0.65 11.68
N GLY A 161 21.05 0.11 12.25
CA GLY A 161 20.37 -0.22 13.52
C GLY A 161 19.44 -1.45 13.49
N ASN A 162 19.13 -1.98 12.30
CA ASN A 162 18.48 -3.28 12.06
C ASN A 162 19.53 -4.16 11.35
N PRO A 163 19.62 -5.49 11.58
CA PRO A 163 20.55 -6.38 10.86
C PRO A 163 20.61 -6.20 9.33
N ASN A 164 19.60 -5.56 8.73
CA ASN A 164 19.62 -5.16 7.33
C ASN A 164 19.41 -3.64 7.15
N ARG A 165 20.45 -2.93 6.72
CA ARG A 165 20.38 -1.49 6.43
C ARG A 165 19.38 -1.11 5.33
N TYR A 166 19.20 -1.96 4.33
CA TYR A 166 18.27 -1.70 3.23
C TYR A 166 16.82 -1.83 3.70
N GLU A 167 16.54 -2.73 4.64
CA GLU A 167 15.24 -2.83 5.29
C GLU A 167 14.95 -1.60 6.15
N SER A 168 15.91 -1.14 6.96
CA SER A 168 15.75 0.09 7.76
C SER A 168 15.41 1.31 6.90
N LEU A 169 16.18 1.54 5.85
CA LEU A 169 15.95 2.66 4.94
C LEU A 169 14.61 2.53 4.22
N PHE A 170 14.26 1.34 3.73
CA PHE A 170 12.98 1.06 3.10
C PHE A 170 11.80 1.36 4.03
N LEU A 171 11.83 0.89 5.27
CA LEU A 171 10.75 1.13 6.23
C LEU A 171 10.61 2.61 6.60
N THR A 172 11.72 3.34 6.67
CA THR A 172 11.67 4.80 6.87
C THR A 172 11.13 5.52 5.65
N ILE A 173 11.50 5.13 4.43
CA ILE A 173 10.89 5.66 3.20
C ILE A 173 9.36 5.44 3.23
N VAL A 174 8.90 4.23 3.57
CA VAL A 174 7.46 3.94 3.66
C VAL A 174 6.77 4.85 4.68
N HIS A 175 7.38 5.07 5.84
CA HIS A 175 6.86 5.94 6.91
C HIS A 175 6.79 7.41 6.48
N GLU A 176 7.87 7.96 5.95
CA GLU A 176 7.90 9.36 5.49
C GLU A 176 6.95 9.59 4.30
N LEU A 177 6.81 8.61 3.40
CA LEU A 177 5.78 8.68 2.37
C LEU A 177 4.37 8.69 2.97
N GLY A 178 4.12 7.96 4.06
CA GLY A 178 2.84 8.05 4.77
C GLY A 178 2.53 9.48 5.23
N HIS A 179 3.51 10.18 5.80
CA HIS A 179 3.38 11.61 6.11
C HIS A 179 3.13 12.47 4.88
N ALA A 180 3.86 12.24 3.80
CA ALA A 180 3.69 12.98 2.55
C ALA A 180 2.28 12.82 1.96
N LEU A 181 1.63 11.68 2.22
CA LEU A 181 0.26 11.38 1.79
C LEU A 181 -0.82 11.94 2.75
N GLY A 182 -0.43 12.55 3.88
CA GLY A 182 -1.34 13.17 4.85
C GLY A 182 -1.60 12.35 6.12
N LEU A 183 -0.89 11.24 6.33
CA LEU A 183 -0.95 10.48 7.58
C LEU A 183 -0.06 11.11 8.66
N GLN A 184 -0.32 10.78 9.92
CA GLN A 184 0.53 11.16 11.06
C GLN A 184 0.78 9.92 11.90
N HIS A 185 1.62 10.06 12.92
CA HIS A 185 1.86 8.97 13.84
C HIS A 185 0.59 8.40 14.46
N THR A 186 0.62 7.08 14.52
CA THR A 186 -0.28 6.27 15.32
C THR A 186 0.55 5.46 16.31
N PHE A 187 -0.10 4.85 17.30
CA PHE A 187 0.58 4.13 18.38
C PHE A 187 0.23 2.64 18.37
N THR A 188 -0.04 2.11 17.17
CA THR A 188 -0.47 0.73 16.90
C THR A 188 0.65 -0.19 16.43
N ALA A 189 1.91 0.29 16.47
CA ALA A 189 3.11 -0.39 15.96
C ALA A 189 3.11 -0.65 14.44
N SER A 190 2.25 0.06 13.70
CA SER A 190 2.17 0.03 12.24
C SER A 190 3.28 0.87 11.59
N ALA A 191 3.25 1.07 10.27
CA ALA A 191 4.25 1.85 9.54
C ALA A 191 4.34 3.29 10.06
N MET A 192 3.21 3.90 10.41
CA MET A 192 3.13 5.24 10.99
C MET A 192 3.49 5.31 12.47
N ALA A 193 3.84 4.21 13.14
CA ALA A 193 4.42 4.29 14.46
C ALA A 193 5.87 4.82 14.40
N THR A 194 6.33 5.45 15.48
CA THR A 194 7.73 5.89 15.57
C THR A 194 8.68 4.70 15.50
N GLU A 195 9.93 4.92 15.11
CA GLU A 195 10.93 3.85 14.94
C GLU A 195 11.19 3.03 16.23
N VAL A 196 10.89 3.58 17.41
CA VAL A 196 10.95 2.87 18.69
C VAL A 196 9.87 1.77 18.77
N THR A 197 8.69 2.05 18.20
CA THR A 197 7.51 1.18 18.35
C THR A 197 7.01 0.49 17.09
N ARG A 198 7.55 0.84 15.93
CA ARG A 198 7.26 0.19 14.66
C ARG A 198 7.59 -1.31 14.69
N ALA A 199 6.68 -2.12 14.17
CA ALA A 199 6.76 -3.58 14.11
C ALA A 199 6.51 -4.12 12.70
N THR A 200 6.74 -3.29 11.67
CA THR A 200 6.68 -3.67 10.26
C THR A 200 8.00 -4.29 9.78
N SER A 201 7.97 -4.92 8.62
CA SER A 201 9.14 -5.55 7.98
C SER A 201 9.08 -5.34 6.47
N TRP A 202 10.14 -5.68 5.75
CA TRP A 202 10.19 -5.50 4.30
C TRP A 202 9.02 -6.18 3.57
N VAL A 203 8.66 -7.40 4.00
CA VAL A 203 7.59 -8.19 3.40
C VAL A 203 6.20 -7.87 3.97
N ARG A 204 6.14 -7.09 5.05
CA ARG A 204 4.91 -6.58 5.68
C ARG A 204 5.10 -5.12 6.06
N PRO A 205 5.18 -4.23 5.06
CA PRO A 205 5.56 -2.84 5.28
C PRO A 205 4.44 -1.98 5.86
N LEU A 206 3.18 -2.41 5.71
CA LEU A 206 1.99 -1.78 6.28
C LEU A 206 1.24 -2.78 7.16
N GLU A 207 0.54 -2.28 8.18
CA GLU A 207 -0.42 -3.04 8.98
C GLU A 207 -1.82 -2.40 8.88
N ALA A 208 -2.81 -3.00 9.56
CA ALA A 208 -4.22 -2.64 9.40
C ALA A 208 -4.53 -1.15 9.63
N ASP A 209 -3.83 -0.51 10.56
CA ASP A 209 -3.99 0.91 10.90
C ASP A 209 -3.57 1.84 9.74
N ASP A 210 -2.45 1.54 9.08
CA ASP A 210 -1.95 2.34 7.95
C ASP A 210 -2.91 2.24 6.76
N ILE A 211 -3.41 1.03 6.50
CA ILE A 211 -4.38 0.74 5.44
C ILE A 211 -5.71 1.44 5.73
N ALA A 212 -6.23 1.33 6.96
CA ALA A 212 -7.45 2.01 7.36
C ALA A 212 -7.29 3.54 7.21
N GLY A 213 -6.14 4.08 7.60
CA GLY A 213 -5.90 5.51 7.56
C GLY A 213 -5.83 6.09 6.17
N ILE A 214 -5.03 5.50 5.26
CA ILE A 214 -4.96 6.00 3.89
C ILE A 214 -6.29 5.82 3.14
N SER A 215 -7.03 4.75 3.46
CA SER A 215 -8.31 4.45 2.82
C SER A 215 -9.44 5.35 3.34
N GLU A 216 -9.40 5.81 4.58
CA GLU A 216 -10.36 6.80 5.07
C GLU A 216 -10.06 8.21 4.51
N LEU A 217 -8.78 8.56 4.34
CA LEU A 217 -8.40 9.80 3.67
C LEU A 217 -8.84 9.83 2.19
N TYR A 218 -8.65 8.71 1.49
CA TYR A 218 -8.88 8.58 0.07
C TYR A 218 -9.74 7.35 -0.26
N PRO A 219 -11.01 7.30 0.16
CA PRO A 219 -11.81 6.08 0.03
C PRO A 219 -12.13 5.77 -1.42
N VAL A 220 -12.07 4.48 -1.78
CA VAL A 220 -12.77 3.97 -2.96
C VAL A 220 -14.27 3.92 -2.72
N ASP A 221 -15.04 3.89 -3.81
CA ASP A 221 -16.49 3.74 -3.74
C ASP A 221 -16.87 2.45 -2.98
N GLY A 222 -17.81 2.57 -2.04
CA GLY A 222 -18.27 1.46 -1.21
C GLY A 222 -17.32 1.04 -0.08
N TYR A 223 -16.21 1.75 0.16
CA TYR A 223 -15.29 1.46 1.28
C TYR A 223 -16.03 1.37 2.63
N ALA A 224 -16.84 2.38 2.95
CA ALA A 224 -17.62 2.44 4.19
C ALA A 224 -18.67 1.32 4.32
N ALA A 225 -19.18 0.78 3.21
CA ALA A 225 -20.15 -0.32 3.26
C ALA A 225 -19.49 -1.68 3.57
N ARG A 226 -18.18 -1.82 3.32
CA ARG A 226 -17.43 -3.06 3.53
C ARG A 226 -16.72 -3.12 4.89
N HIS A 227 -16.59 -1.98 5.56
CA HIS A 227 -15.90 -1.84 6.83
C HIS A 227 -16.87 -1.32 7.89
N GLY A 228 -16.59 -1.62 9.15
CA GLY A 228 -17.32 -1.04 10.27
C GLY A 228 -16.53 0.06 10.96
N ALA A 229 -17.14 0.63 12.00
CA ALA A 229 -16.50 1.63 12.85
C ALA A 229 -16.91 1.48 14.32
N ILE A 230 -16.10 2.04 15.22
CA ILE A 230 -16.43 2.25 16.63
C ILE A 230 -16.37 3.75 16.92
N ALA A 231 -17.37 4.30 17.60
CA ALA A 231 -17.42 5.72 17.93
C ALA A 231 -17.91 5.96 19.37
N GLY A 232 -17.42 7.03 19.97
CA GLY A 232 -17.78 7.41 21.32
C GLY A 232 -17.06 8.67 21.78
N ARG A 233 -16.97 8.83 23.11
CA ARG A 233 -16.38 10.01 23.74
C ARG A 233 -15.50 9.63 24.93
N ILE A 234 -14.35 10.27 25.04
CA ILE A 234 -13.43 10.18 26.18
C ILE A 234 -13.52 11.47 26.99
N VAL A 235 -13.77 11.35 28.29
CA VAL A 235 -13.88 12.48 29.21
C VAL A 235 -13.08 12.25 30.47
N PHE A 236 -12.67 13.31 31.15
CA PHE A 236 -12.15 13.16 32.51
C PHE A 236 -13.28 12.78 33.49
N ASP A 237 -13.02 11.83 34.39
CA ASP A 237 -13.99 11.32 35.35
C ASP A 237 -14.44 12.37 36.39
N ASP A 238 -13.57 13.33 36.70
CA ASP A 238 -13.78 14.38 37.69
C ASP A 238 -14.55 15.61 37.17
N THR A 239 -14.31 16.02 35.91
CA THR A 239 -14.91 17.24 35.32
C THR A 239 -15.87 16.96 34.17
N LEU A 240 -15.88 15.75 33.60
CA LEU A 240 -16.60 15.39 32.37
C LEU A 240 -16.19 16.22 31.15
N GLU A 241 -15.05 16.93 31.22
CA GLU A 241 -14.47 17.64 30.09
C GLU A 241 -13.93 16.64 29.06
N GLY A 242 -14.06 16.97 27.77
CA GLY A 242 -13.49 16.18 26.69
C GLY A 242 -11.97 16.09 26.78
N VAL A 243 -11.43 14.89 26.56
CA VAL A 243 -9.98 14.70 26.51
C VAL A 243 -9.51 14.87 25.07
N HIS A 244 -8.71 15.90 24.79
CA HIS A 244 -8.14 16.17 23.47
C HIS A 244 -6.91 15.29 23.21
N LEU A 245 -6.81 14.72 22.01
CA LEU A 245 -5.70 13.87 21.56
C LEU A 245 -5.47 12.62 22.43
N ALA A 246 -6.52 12.06 23.02
CA ALA A 246 -6.48 10.71 23.55
C ALA A 246 -6.39 9.72 22.38
N SER A 247 -5.44 8.79 22.44
CA SER A 247 -5.34 7.71 21.46
C SER A 247 -6.23 6.56 21.87
N VAL A 248 -7.28 6.33 21.10
CA VAL A 248 -8.26 5.26 21.32
C VAL A 248 -7.99 4.16 20.31
N VAL A 249 -7.78 2.94 20.77
CA VAL A 249 -7.32 1.82 19.95
C VAL A 249 -8.31 0.67 20.03
N ALA A 250 -8.83 0.26 18.87
CA ALA A 250 -9.54 -1.00 18.70
C ALA A 250 -8.51 -2.09 18.40
N ILE A 251 -8.44 -3.10 19.25
CA ILE A 251 -7.41 -4.14 19.21
C ILE A 251 -8.05 -5.53 19.25
N SER A 252 -7.68 -6.37 18.30
CA SER A 252 -8.01 -7.79 18.36
C SER A 252 -6.93 -8.54 19.16
N PRO A 253 -7.24 -9.58 19.94
CA PRO A 253 -6.26 -10.23 20.82
C PRO A 253 -4.99 -10.76 20.14
N SER A 254 -5.06 -11.13 18.86
CA SER A 254 -3.96 -11.74 18.11
C SER A 254 -3.84 -11.20 16.68
N GLY A 255 -4.18 -9.93 16.45
CA GLY A 255 -4.33 -9.42 15.08
C GLY A 255 -4.25 -7.90 14.96
N SER A 256 -5.20 -7.33 14.21
CA SER A 256 -5.25 -5.91 13.90
C SER A 256 -5.39 -5.04 15.16
N ALA A 257 -4.64 -3.93 15.15
CA ALA A 257 -4.85 -2.77 16.01
C ALA A 257 -5.07 -1.57 15.10
N VAL A 258 -6.12 -0.78 15.36
CA VAL A 258 -6.53 0.36 14.54
C VAL A 258 -6.99 1.48 15.48
N SER A 259 -6.49 2.71 15.31
CA SER A 259 -6.57 3.76 16.35
C SER A 259 -7.05 5.14 15.88
N ALA A 260 -7.79 5.88 16.68
CA ALA A 260 -8.13 7.27 16.37
C ALA A 260 -7.67 8.21 17.49
N LEU A 261 -7.43 9.47 17.16
CA LEU A 261 -7.24 10.52 18.16
C LEU A 261 -8.57 11.22 18.40
N THR A 262 -8.86 11.56 19.65
CA THR A 262 -10.04 12.35 20.00
C THR A 262 -9.90 13.82 19.59
N ASP A 263 -11.02 14.43 19.22
CA ASP A 263 -11.14 15.87 19.04
C ASP A 263 -11.09 16.63 20.39
N PRO A 264 -11.07 17.98 20.41
CA PRO A 264 -11.02 18.71 21.67
C PRO A 264 -12.29 18.55 22.54
N GLY A 265 -13.38 18.06 21.97
CA GLY A 265 -14.59 17.67 22.69
C GLY A 265 -14.52 16.27 23.31
N GLY A 266 -13.46 15.51 23.03
CA GLY A 266 -13.27 14.12 23.46
C GLY A 266 -13.91 13.10 22.52
N PHE A 267 -14.52 13.51 21.42
CA PHE A 267 -15.18 12.57 20.50
C PHE A 267 -14.14 11.86 19.63
N TYR A 268 -14.38 10.58 19.36
CA TYR A 268 -13.55 9.79 18.44
C TYR A 268 -14.42 8.92 17.54
N ARG A 269 -13.84 8.54 16.40
CA ARG A 269 -14.35 7.50 15.52
C ARG A 269 -13.17 6.71 14.97
N ILE A 270 -13.15 5.40 15.20
CA ILE A 270 -12.22 4.44 14.61
C ILE A 270 -12.96 3.80 13.44
N ALA A 271 -12.64 4.17 12.20
CA ALA A 271 -13.25 3.60 10.98
C ALA A 271 -12.29 2.64 10.27
N GLY A 272 -12.76 2.01 9.20
CA GLY A 272 -11.95 1.06 8.42
C GLY A 272 -11.74 -0.29 9.10
N LEU A 273 -12.51 -0.59 10.16
CA LEU A 273 -12.40 -1.86 10.88
C LEU A 273 -12.98 -2.98 10.01
N THR A 274 -12.22 -4.06 9.85
CA THR A 274 -12.76 -5.29 9.28
C THR A 274 -13.85 -5.85 10.21
N PRO A 275 -14.88 -6.54 9.67
CA PRO A 275 -15.87 -7.19 10.53
C PRO A 275 -15.20 -8.18 11.48
N GLY A 276 -15.54 -8.11 12.76
CA GLY A 276 -14.87 -8.90 13.79
C GLY A 276 -15.11 -8.38 15.19
N THR A 277 -14.35 -8.93 16.13
CA THR A 277 -14.47 -8.62 17.56
C THR A 277 -13.19 -7.94 18.06
N TYR A 278 -13.37 -6.83 18.78
CA TYR A 278 -12.28 -5.98 19.25
C TYR A 278 -12.45 -5.66 20.73
N GLN A 279 -11.36 -5.57 21.46
CA GLN A 279 -11.32 -4.79 22.70
C GLN A 279 -10.98 -3.34 22.36
N LEU A 280 -11.39 -2.42 23.22
CA LEU A 280 -11.04 -1.01 23.11
C LEU A 280 -10.19 -0.61 24.31
N TYR A 281 -9.08 0.08 24.09
CA TYR A 281 -8.36 0.78 25.16
C TYR A 281 -8.04 2.21 24.75
N VAL A 282 -7.83 3.07 25.73
CA VAL A 282 -7.44 4.46 25.53
C VAL A 282 -6.18 4.77 26.32
N HIS A 283 -5.26 5.51 25.72
CA HIS A 283 -4.05 5.99 26.37
C HIS A 283 -3.76 7.44 25.98
N PRO A 284 -3.07 8.22 26.83
CA PRO A 284 -2.63 9.56 26.43
C PRO A 284 -1.54 9.46 25.37
N LEU A 285 -1.27 10.54 24.63
CA LEU A 285 -0.11 10.58 23.74
C LEU A 285 1.16 10.22 24.53
N PRO A 286 2.03 9.34 24.02
CA PRO A 286 3.26 9.01 24.72
C PRO A 286 4.15 10.25 24.85
N ALA A 287 5.02 10.27 25.86
CA ALA A 287 6.02 11.32 25.97
C ALA A 287 6.92 11.33 24.72
N SER A 288 7.30 12.52 24.26
CA SER A 288 8.14 12.70 23.08
C SER A 288 9.58 12.23 23.35
N GLY A 289 10.19 11.57 22.38
CA GLY A 289 11.60 11.18 22.45
C GLY A 289 12.55 12.34 22.13
N ARG A 290 12.03 13.39 21.48
CA ARG A 290 12.74 14.60 21.10
C ARG A 290 11.91 15.81 21.50
N THR A 291 12.60 16.87 21.85
CA THR A 291 12.05 18.05 22.51
C THR A 291 10.78 18.62 21.85
N THR A 292 9.74 18.81 22.68
CA THR A 292 8.58 19.73 22.62
C THR A 292 7.20 19.32 22.04
N ALA A 293 6.98 18.16 21.40
CA ALA A 293 5.62 17.74 21.01
C ALA A 293 5.29 16.30 21.43
N ALA A 294 4.37 16.11 22.40
CA ALA A 294 3.93 14.79 22.85
C ALA A 294 3.51 13.90 21.67
N GLY A 295 3.90 12.62 21.69
CA GLY A 295 3.63 11.66 20.61
C GLY A 295 4.43 11.89 19.33
N ASP A 296 5.35 12.87 19.29
CA ASP A 296 6.07 13.30 18.10
C ASP A 296 5.10 13.65 16.94
N ILE A 297 3.89 14.16 17.25
CA ILE A 297 2.89 14.56 16.24
C ILE A 297 2.87 16.09 16.03
N ALA A 298 2.47 16.53 14.83
CA ALA A 298 2.05 17.91 14.63
C ALA A 298 0.68 18.13 15.29
N PHE A 299 0.58 19.10 16.20
CA PHE A 299 -0.68 19.40 16.86
C PHE A 299 -1.69 20.02 15.87
N PRO A 300 -2.99 19.68 16.00
CA PRO A 300 -4.02 20.33 15.20
C PRO A 300 -4.03 21.84 15.40
N LEU A 301 -4.37 22.59 14.35
CA LEU A 301 -4.49 24.04 14.45
C LEU A 301 -5.96 24.44 14.69
N SER A 302 -6.17 25.52 15.43
CA SER A 302 -7.45 26.22 15.46
C SER A 302 -7.69 27.02 14.18
N ALA A 303 -8.90 27.57 14.03
CA ALA A 303 -9.28 28.38 12.86
C ALA A 303 -8.33 29.56 12.58
N ASP A 304 -7.63 30.07 13.60
CA ASP A 304 -6.68 31.18 13.49
C ASP A 304 -5.22 30.72 13.36
N GLY A 305 -4.97 29.43 13.11
CA GLY A 305 -3.64 28.87 12.94
C GLY A 305 -2.87 28.61 14.25
N VAL A 306 -3.51 28.73 15.42
CA VAL A 306 -2.87 28.47 16.72
C VAL A 306 -2.90 26.96 17.03
N PRO A 307 -1.75 26.32 17.35
CA PRO A 307 -1.72 24.91 17.75
C PRO A 307 -2.57 24.62 18.99
N LEU A 308 -3.31 23.52 18.97
CA LEU A 308 -4.13 23.02 20.06
C LEU A 308 -3.41 21.85 20.75
N PRO A 309 -2.87 22.04 21.97
CA PRO A 309 -2.11 21.00 22.66
C PRO A 309 -3.01 19.86 23.17
N PRO A 310 -2.43 18.69 23.49
CA PRO A 310 -3.16 17.61 24.14
C PRO A 310 -3.66 18.01 25.53
N SER A 311 -4.71 17.33 26.00
CA SER A 311 -5.16 17.43 27.38
C SER A 311 -4.12 16.86 28.36
N ALA A 312 -4.35 17.07 29.67
CA ALA A 312 -3.49 16.54 30.72
C ALA A 312 -3.34 15.00 30.63
N PRO A 313 -2.19 14.42 31.05
CA PRO A 313 -2.01 12.98 31.10
C PRO A 313 -3.11 12.28 31.92
N PHE A 314 -3.42 11.04 31.57
CA PHE A 314 -4.44 10.22 32.22
C PHE A 314 -4.06 8.74 32.21
N ALA A 315 -4.77 7.95 33.03
CA ALA A 315 -4.53 6.51 33.16
C ALA A 315 -4.92 5.74 31.88
N THR A 316 -4.08 4.81 31.45
CA THR A 316 -4.45 3.91 30.35
C THR A 316 -5.45 2.87 30.87
N VAL A 317 -6.56 2.69 30.15
CA VAL A 317 -7.61 1.75 30.56
C VAL A 317 -8.26 1.07 29.36
N PHE A 318 -8.70 -0.17 29.54
CA PHE A 318 -9.61 -0.87 28.66
C PHE A 318 -11.06 -0.47 28.95
N PHE A 319 -11.87 -0.40 27.90
CA PHE A 319 -13.31 -0.20 28.01
C PHE A 319 -13.98 -1.44 28.60
N ALA A 320 -14.77 -1.26 29.65
CA ALA A 320 -15.58 -2.29 30.28
C ALA A 320 -17.00 -1.77 30.56
N GLY A 321 -17.86 -1.75 29.53
CA GLY A 321 -19.28 -1.39 29.68
C GLY A 321 -19.53 0.02 30.22
N GLY A 322 -18.71 1.01 29.83
CA GLY A 322 -18.81 2.40 30.28
C GLY A 322 -17.92 2.76 31.46
N GLN A 323 -17.06 1.85 31.91
CA GLN A 323 -16.03 2.07 32.93
C GLN A 323 -14.65 1.72 32.36
N GLY A 324 -13.59 2.26 32.98
CA GLY A 324 -12.20 1.94 32.65
C GLY A 324 -11.63 0.87 33.59
N VAL A 325 -10.99 -0.15 33.02
CA VAL A 325 -10.28 -1.19 33.78
C VAL A 325 -8.83 -1.33 33.31
N THR A 326 -7.92 -1.63 34.22
CA THR A 326 -6.50 -1.87 33.90
C THR A 326 -6.20 -3.35 33.63
N ASP A 327 -7.08 -4.27 34.03
CA ASP A 327 -6.97 -5.68 33.68
C ASP A 327 -7.64 -5.94 32.31
N PRO A 328 -6.88 -6.31 31.26
CA PRO A 328 -7.45 -6.58 29.95
C PRO A 328 -8.45 -7.74 29.94
N LEU A 329 -8.41 -8.66 30.91
CA LEU A 329 -9.37 -9.77 31.00
C LEU A 329 -10.77 -9.30 31.42
N LEU A 330 -10.87 -8.13 32.04
CA LEU A 330 -12.14 -7.50 32.41
C LEU A 330 -12.68 -6.56 31.31
N GLY A 331 -11.89 -6.33 30.25
CA GLY A 331 -12.27 -5.48 29.13
C GLY A 331 -13.39 -6.10 28.28
N SER A 332 -14.38 -5.30 27.91
CA SER A 332 -15.48 -5.72 27.05
C SER A 332 -15.02 -5.93 25.60
N TYR A 333 -15.66 -6.91 24.95
CA TYR A 333 -15.51 -7.15 23.52
C TYR A 333 -16.64 -6.48 22.74
N LEU A 334 -16.28 -5.72 21.72
CA LEU A 334 -17.17 -5.02 20.80
C LEU A 334 -17.22 -5.80 19.47
N THR A 335 -18.42 -6.12 18.99
CA THR A 335 -18.60 -6.77 17.69
C THR A 335 -18.91 -5.73 16.63
N VAL A 336 -18.07 -5.68 15.60
CA VAL A 336 -18.16 -4.74 14.48
C VAL A 336 -18.62 -5.49 13.24
N ALA A 337 -19.67 -4.98 12.59
CA ALA A 337 -20.16 -5.49 11.30
C ALA A 337 -19.88 -4.50 10.16
N ALA A 338 -19.77 -5.02 8.93
CA ALA A 338 -19.59 -4.20 7.74
C ALA A 338 -20.75 -3.20 7.57
N GLY A 339 -20.43 -1.95 7.18
CA GLY A 339 -21.43 -0.90 6.97
C GLY A 339 -22.06 -0.35 8.24
N SER A 340 -21.63 -0.80 9.43
CA SER A 340 -22.21 -0.42 10.72
C SER A 340 -21.23 0.34 11.60
N THR A 341 -21.76 1.15 12.52
CA THR A 341 -20.97 1.79 13.58
C THR A 341 -21.47 1.29 14.94
N VAL A 342 -20.55 0.78 15.76
CA VAL A 342 -20.78 0.57 17.20
C VAL A 342 -20.65 1.94 17.88
N GLY A 343 -21.78 2.57 18.18
CA GLY A 343 -21.85 3.89 18.80
C GLY A 343 -21.88 3.84 20.33
N ASP A 344 -21.87 5.03 20.94
CA ASP A 344 -22.02 5.25 22.39
C ASP A 344 -20.98 4.53 23.27
N VAL A 345 -19.81 4.26 22.71
CA VAL A 345 -18.69 3.64 23.43
C VAL A 345 -17.91 4.73 24.20
N ASN A 346 -18.56 5.25 25.25
CA ASN A 346 -18.04 6.34 26.07
C ASN A 346 -17.19 5.80 27.23
N LEU A 347 -16.09 6.49 27.53
CA LEU A 347 -15.14 6.03 28.54
C LEU A 347 -14.60 7.20 29.37
N PRO A 348 -14.91 7.28 30.68
CA PRO A 348 -14.26 8.22 31.57
C PRO A 348 -12.83 7.76 31.90
N VAL A 349 -11.90 8.71 32.04
CA VAL A 349 -10.49 8.45 32.40
C VAL A 349 -10.04 9.32 33.56
N THR A 350 -9.18 8.77 34.41
CA THR A 350 -8.64 9.47 35.59
C THR A 350 -7.35 10.21 35.26
N ARG A 351 -7.26 11.49 35.64
CA ARG A 351 -6.06 12.32 35.46
C ARG A 351 -4.83 11.76 36.18
N ARG A 352 -3.66 12.02 35.60
CA ARG A 352 -2.36 11.67 36.17
C ARG A 352 -1.42 12.88 36.13
N ALA A 353 -0.56 12.98 37.15
CA ALA A 353 0.43 14.05 37.23
C ALA A 353 1.64 13.82 36.30
N ILE A 354 1.95 12.56 35.98
CA ILE A 354 3.09 12.14 35.15
C ILE A 354 2.69 10.98 34.23
N TYR A 355 3.41 10.81 33.12
CA TYR A 355 3.36 9.60 32.31
C TYR A 355 4.07 8.45 33.04
N PRO A 356 3.37 7.36 33.40
CA PRO A 356 3.99 6.27 34.15
C PRO A 356 4.89 5.36 33.29
N PHE A 357 4.73 5.40 31.97
CA PHE A 357 5.50 4.59 31.03
C PHE A 357 6.10 5.42 29.90
N SER A 358 7.33 5.11 29.53
CA SER A 358 7.89 5.44 28.21
C SER A 358 7.60 4.29 27.23
N PRO A 359 7.58 4.55 25.90
CA PRO A 359 7.36 3.50 24.91
C PRO A 359 8.30 2.30 25.09
N VAL A 360 7.76 1.08 25.07
CA VAL A 360 8.54 -0.15 25.35
C VAL A 360 8.92 -0.86 24.07
N THR A 361 10.20 -1.01 23.80
CA THR A 361 10.72 -1.82 22.68
C THR A 361 11.05 -3.22 23.13
N LEU A 362 10.64 -4.25 22.36
CA LEU A 362 11.00 -5.65 22.62
C LEU A 362 11.93 -6.17 21.53
N TYR A 363 12.96 -6.89 21.97
CA TYR A 363 13.97 -7.52 21.13
C TYR A 363 14.00 -9.03 21.34
N SER A 364 14.12 -9.77 20.25
CA SER A 364 14.64 -11.15 20.25
C SER A 364 16.11 -11.15 19.84
N PHE A 365 16.87 -12.18 20.23
CA PHE A 365 18.29 -12.30 19.91
C PHE A 365 18.58 -13.55 19.09
N PHE A 366 19.40 -13.37 18.05
CA PHE A 366 19.96 -14.45 17.24
C PHE A 366 21.48 -14.38 17.35
N GLY A 367 22.04 -15.17 18.28
CA GLY A 367 23.42 -14.97 18.72
C GLY A 367 23.56 -13.60 19.42
N GLN A 368 24.46 -12.75 18.94
CA GLN A 368 24.62 -11.38 19.45
C GLN A 368 23.74 -10.34 18.71
N GLN A 369 23.00 -10.76 17.68
CA GLN A 369 22.19 -9.85 16.88
C GLN A 369 20.84 -9.60 17.56
N ALA A 370 20.59 -8.35 17.96
CA ALA A 370 19.27 -7.91 18.42
C ALA A 370 18.35 -7.63 17.22
N VAL A 371 17.09 -8.04 17.31
CA VAL A 371 16.07 -7.89 16.27
C VAL A 371 14.77 -7.36 16.86
N ARG A 372 14.17 -6.38 16.18
CA ARG A 372 12.83 -5.86 16.50
C ARG A 372 11.93 -5.82 15.24
N PRO A 373 10.61 -6.05 15.36
CA PRO A 373 9.94 -6.57 16.56
C PRO A 373 10.50 -7.95 16.91
N GLY A 374 10.33 -8.37 18.16
CA GLY A 374 10.91 -9.63 18.60
C GLY A 374 10.15 -10.85 18.04
N PHE A 375 10.88 -11.91 17.69
CA PHE A 375 10.34 -13.16 17.16
C PHE A 375 10.46 -14.30 18.17
N VAL A 376 9.45 -15.18 18.18
CA VAL A 376 9.35 -16.31 19.11
C VAL A 376 8.99 -17.56 18.33
N ASP A 377 9.91 -18.53 18.33
CA ASP A 377 9.74 -19.80 17.64
C ASP A 377 8.88 -20.77 18.46
N THR A 378 7.64 -20.98 18.00
CA THR A 378 6.65 -21.86 18.63
C THR A 378 6.93 -23.34 18.43
N SER A 379 7.84 -23.71 17.51
CA SER A 379 8.28 -25.10 17.34
C SER A 379 9.30 -25.52 18.41
N SER A 380 9.90 -24.55 19.10
CA SER A 380 10.79 -24.82 20.22
C SER A 380 9.95 -25.12 21.48
N ASN A 381 10.08 -26.32 22.05
CA ASN A 381 9.40 -26.70 23.30
C ASN A 381 10.03 -26.03 24.55
N GLY A 382 10.71 -24.90 24.37
CA GLY A 382 11.51 -24.23 25.39
C GLY A 382 10.95 -22.87 25.81
N ILE A 383 11.60 -22.29 26.83
CA ILE A 383 11.39 -20.90 27.21
C ILE A 383 12.16 -20.02 26.23
N SER A 384 11.46 -19.12 25.55
CA SER A 384 12.07 -18.09 24.71
C SER A 384 12.40 -16.87 25.56
N ARG A 385 13.61 -16.35 25.40
CA ARG A 385 14.08 -15.17 26.12
C ARG A 385 14.02 -13.92 25.25
N MET A 386 13.39 -12.89 25.77
CA MET A 386 13.22 -11.59 25.13
C MET A 386 13.80 -10.50 26.01
N VAL A 387 14.13 -9.36 25.41
CA VAL A 387 14.58 -8.18 26.15
C VAL A 387 13.64 -7.02 25.87
N ALA A 388 13.08 -6.44 26.91
CA ALA A 388 12.32 -5.20 26.84
C ALA A 388 13.16 -4.02 27.36
N VAL A 389 13.16 -2.92 26.62
CA VAL A 389 13.87 -1.69 26.97
C VAL A 389 12.87 -0.55 27.07
N SER A 390 12.79 0.06 28.25
CA SER A 390 12.06 1.30 28.50
C SER A 390 12.35 1.82 29.91
N ARG A 391 12.28 3.15 30.08
CA ARG A 391 12.35 3.79 31.38
C ARG A 391 11.24 3.28 32.30
N GLY A 392 11.63 2.90 33.52
CA GLY A 392 10.72 2.47 34.56
C GLY A 392 10.43 0.96 34.63
N LEU A 393 10.98 0.15 33.72
CA LEU A 393 10.80 -1.31 33.77
C LEU A 393 11.66 -2.01 34.84
N ALA A 394 12.81 -1.43 35.18
CA ALA A 394 13.74 -1.98 36.16
C ALA A 394 14.37 -0.87 37.01
N SER A 395 14.71 -1.21 38.26
CA SER A 395 15.41 -0.34 39.20
C SER A 395 16.32 -1.18 40.09
N ASN A 396 17.54 -0.72 40.36
CA ASN A 396 18.53 -1.43 41.18
C ASN A 396 18.75 -2.90 40.76
N ASN A 397 18.79 -3.16 39.44
CA ASN A 397 18.91 -4.51 38.86
C ASN A 397 17.81 -5.50 39.31
N LEU A 398 16.63 -5.00 39.66
CA LEU A 398 15.41 -5.78 39.87
C LEU A 398 14.29 -5.24 38.97
N PRO A 399 13.32 -6.07 38.56
CA PRO A 399 12.10 -5.58 37.95
C PRO A 399 11.45 -4.52 38.84
N ALA A 400 10.86 -3.49 38.25
CA ALA A 400 10.21 -2.43 39.02
C ALA A 400 9.16 -3.03 39.98
N PRO A 401 9.09 -2.59 41.25
CA PRO A 401 8.16 -3.16 42.22
C PRO A 401 6.72 -3.12 41.74
N GLY A 402 6.07 -4.28 41.68
CA GLY A 402 4.68 -4.41 41.21
C GLY A 402 4.52 -4.49 39.69
N LEU A 403 5.61 -4.51 38.91
CA LEU A 403 5.56 -4.72 37.46
C LEU A 403 4.97 -6.09 37.13
N ARG A 404 3.98 -6.11 36.24
CA ARG A 404 3.41 -7.33 35.65
C ARG A 404 3.46 -7.23 34.14
N VAL A 405 3.68 -8.37 33.49
CA VAL A 405 3.64 -8.48 32.03
C VAL A 405 2.65 -9.58 31.66
N SER A 406 1.75 -9.29 30.74
CA SER A 406 0.79 -10.26 30.19
C SER A 406 0.66 -10.08 28.69
N PHE A 407 0.11 -11.08 28.00
CA PHE A 407 -0.17 -11.01 26.55
C PHE A 407 -1.67 -11.10 26.31
N LEU A 408 -2.19 -10.26 25.41
CA LEU A 408 -3.61 -10.32 25.03
C LEU A 408 -3.92 -11.68 24.39
N GLY A 409 -5.10 -12.22 24.68
CA GLY A 409 -5.49 -13.56 24.25
C GLY A 409 -4.82 -14.71 25.02
N GLY A 410 -4.02 -14.41 26.05
CA GLY A 410 -3.46 -15.40 26.98
C GLY A 410 -2.29 -16.23 26.41
N THR A 411 -1.83 -15.94 25.19
CA THR A 411 -0.67 -16.61 24.58
C THR A 411 0.25 -15.60 23.89
N PRO A 412 1.59 -15.69 24.06
CA PRO A 412 2.32 -16.63 24.92
C PRO A 412 2.14 -16.34 26.41
N VAL A 413 2.59 -17.26 27.25
CA VAL A 413 2.50 -17.14 28.72
C VAL A 413 3.84 -16.68 29.28
N LEU A 414 3.79 -15.76 30.25
CA LEU A 414 4.99 -15.34 30.98
C LEU A 414 5.53 -16.51 31.82
N ALA A 415 6.79 -16.89 31.61
CA ALA A 415 7.50 -17.92 32.37
C ALA A 415 8.43 -17.32 33.44
N GLY A 416 8.97 -16.12 33.20
CA GLY A 416 9.87 -15.46 34.13
C GLY A 416 10.09 -13.99 33.81
N LEU A 417 10.45 -13.24 34.84
CA LEU A 417 10.76 -11.81 34.75
C LEU A 417 11.98 -11.50 35.60
N SER A 418 13.02 -10.92 34.99
CA SER A 418 14.23 -10.50 35.71
C SER A 418 14.80 -9.24 35.09
N ALA A 419 15.46 -8.39 35.88
CA ALA A 419 16.20 -7.27 35.32
C ALA A 419 17.58 -7.71 34.83
N TYR A 420 18.10 -7.02 33.83
CA TYR A 420 19.47 -7.23 33.34
C TYR A 420 20.40 -6.13 33.81
N ALA A 421 20.28 -4.93 33.22
CA ALA A 421 21.05 -3.74 33.57
C ALA A 421 20.29 -2.47 33.17
N GLY A 422 20.39 -1.41 33.99
CA GLY A 422 19.74 -0.13 33.74
C GLY A 422 18.22 -0.27 33.57
N GLU A 423 17.69 0.30 32.48
CA GLU A 423 16.26 0.31 32.13
C GLU A 423 15.82 -0.96 31.33
N THR A 424 16.55 -2.07 31.48
CA THR A 424 16.39 -3.28 30.66
C THR A 424 15.82 -4.45 31.45
N LEU A 425 14.80 -5.09 30.89
CA LEU A 425 14.08 -6.23 31.45
C LEU A 425 14.24 -7.46 30.56
N ILE A 426 14.52 -8.61 31.17
CA ILE A 426 14.47 -9.92 30.54
C ILE A 426 13.07 -10.50 30.77
N ILE A 427 12.42 -10.89 29.68
CA ILE A 427 11.10 -11.52 29.68
C ILE A 427 11.28 -12.93 29.13
N ASP A 428 11.10 -13.92 30.00
CA ASP A 428 11.10 -15.33 29.64
C ASP A 428 9.64 -15.75 29.38
N ILE A 429 9.37 -16.30 28.20
CA ILE A 429 8.02 -16.66 27.75
C ILE A 429 7.96 -18.11 27.29
N SER A 430 6.82 -18.75 27.53
CA SER A 430 6.47 -20.06 26.99
C SER A 430 5.40 -19.89 25.91
N ALA A 431 5.70 -20.39 24.71
CA ALA A 431 4.82 -20.32 23.55
C ALA A 431 4.43 -21.73 23.07
N THR A 432 4.16 -22.66 24.00
CA THR A 432 3.80 -24.04 23.66
C THR A 432 2.59 -24.07 22.70
N SER A 433 2.78 -24.80 21.60
CA SER A 433 2.02 -24.77 20.34
C SER A 433 0.56 -25.22 20.40
N THR A 434 -0.02 -25.47 21.58
CA THR A 434 -1.31 -26.15 21.67
C THR A 434 -2.52 -25.27 21.34
N PHE A 435 -2.42 -23.93 21.43
CA PHE A 435 -3.58 -23.03 21.25
C PHE A 435 -3.31 -21.66 20.59
N GLY A 436 -2.05 -21.25 20.37
CA GLY A 436 -1.71 -19.93 19.81
C GLY A 436 -1.07 -20.05 18.42
N GLY A 437 -1.84 -19.86 17.35
CA GLY A 437 -1.30 -19.85 15.98
C GLY A 437 -0.22 -18.78 15.75
N VAL A 438 0.54 -18.89 14.65
CA VAL A 438 1.55 -17.89 14.27
C VAL A 438 0.95 -16.49 14.06
N GLY A 439 1.77 -15.45 14.21
CA GLY A 439 1.37 -14.07 13.98
C GLY A 439 1.67 -13.11 15.13
N PRO A 440 1.18 -11.87 15.04
CA PRO A 440 1.45 -10.83 16.03
C PRO A 440 0.82 -11.14 17.39
N ARG A 441 1.45 -10.67 18.47
CA ARG A 441 0.91 -10.68 19.84
C ARG A 441 1.14 -9.34 20.52
N HIS A 442 0.13 -8.88 21.23
CA HIS A 442 0.17 -7.63 21.98
C HIS A 442 0.58 -7.92 23.43
N ALA A 443 1.44 -7.10 24.00
CA ALA A 443 1.85 -7.20 25.40
C ALA A 443 1.21 -6.07 26.21
N VAL A 444 0.91 -6.35 27.48
CA VAL A 444 0.43 -5.37 28.45
C VAL A 444 1.40 -5.36 29.63
N PHE A 445 1.98 -4.20 29.92
CA PHE A 445 2.84 -3.94 31.06
C PHE A 445 2.02 -3.19 32.10
N ALA A 446 1.91 -3.70 33.31
CA ALA A 446 1.15 -3.04 34.39
C ALA A 446 2.09 -2.64 35.53
N LEU A 447 1.99 -1.38 35.98
CA LEU A 447 2.82 -0.82 37.05
C LEU A 447 2.06 0.31 37.75
N SER A 448 2.13 0.38 39.08
CA SER A 448 1.58 1.49 39.87
C SER A 448 0.10 1.84 39.59
N GLY A 449 -0.72 0.80 39.32
CA GLY A 449 -2.14 0.96 39.02
C GLY A 449 -2.43 1.59 37.64
N ASP A 450 -1.46 1.55 36.72
CA ASP A 450 -1.60 1.94 35.32
C ASP A 450 -1.08 0.82 34.41
N ILE A 451 -1.33 0.93 33.11
CA ILE A 451 -0.85 -0.01 32.11
C ILE A 451 -0.23 0.68 30.90
N TYR A 452 0.61 -0.06 30.19
CA TYR A 452 1.07 0.24 28.84
C TYR A 452 0.78 -0.95 27.95
N VAL A 453 -0.03 -0.72 26.92
CA VAL A 453 -0.29 -1.72 25.89
C VAL A 453 0.73 -1.50 24.78
N ARG A 454 1.47 -2.56 24.44
CA ARG A 454 2.36 -2.61 23.27
C ARG A 454 1.69 -3.45 22.18
N PRO A 455 1.06 -2.82 21.19
CA PRO A 455 0.59 -3.54 20.02
C PRO A 455 1.74 -4.21 19.27
N ASN A 456 1.48 -5.41 18.71
CA ASN A 456 2.45 -6.18 17.92
C ASN A 456 3.84 -6.24 18.61
N ALA A 457 3.83 -6.51 19.91
CA ALA A 457 5.02 -6.52 20.76
C ALA A 457 6.02 -7.59 20.32
N ILE A 458 5.49 -8.75 19.94
CA ILE A 458 6.25 -9.89 19.45
C ILE A 458 5.49 -10.57 18.32
N ARG A 459 6.19 -11.40 17.57
CA ARG A 459 5.61 -12.27 16.56
C ARG A 459 5.92 -13.73 16.86
N LEU A 460 4.87 -14.53 16.93
CA LEU A 460 4.98 -15.99 17.00
C LEU A 460 5.22 -16.54 15.60
N VAL A 461 6.24 -17.36 15.44
CA VAL A 461 6.63 -17.98 14.15
C VAL A 461 6.72 -19.49 14.28
N ALA A 462 6.60 -20.19 13.14
CA ALA A 462 6.63 -21.65 13.10
C ALA A 462 8.05 -22.24 13.11
N GLY A 463 9.07 -21.40 12.99
CA GLY A 463 10.48 -21.79 12.94
C GLY A 463 11.39 -20.56 12.95
N GLY A 464 12.68 -20.76 13.17
CA GLY A 464 13.69 -19.70 13.08
C GLY A 464 13.85 -19.06 11.68
N PRO A 465 14.74 -18.05 11.56
CA PRO A 465 14.91 -17.27 10.33
C PRO A 465 15.49 -18.10 9.18
N PRO A 466 15.25 -17.68 7.92
CA PRO A 466 15.86 -18.31 6.76
C PRO A 466 17.38 -18.15 6.80
N ARG A 467 18.12 -19.10 6.25
CA ARG A 467 19.59 -19.03 6.11
C ARG A 467 19.98 -19.46 4.71
N ILE A 468 20.81 -18.67 4.05
CA ILE A 468 21.43 -19.03 2.77
C ILE A 468 22.78 -19.67 3.07
N GLU A 469 22.99 -20.89 2.58
CA GLU A 469 24.23 -21.66 2.83
C GLU A 469 25.18 -21.59 1.65
N GLN A 470 24.65 -21.65 0.43
CA GLN A 470 25.46 -21.62 -0.77
C GLN A 470 24.79 -20.75 -1.83
N VAL A 471 25.61 -19.93 -2.49
CA VAL A 471 25.24 -19.15 -3.66
C VAL A 471 26.25 -19.47 -4.76
N THR A 472 25.77 -19.96 -5.90
CA THR A 472 26.61 -20.28 -7.05
C THR A 472 25.97 -19.77 -8.32
N VAL A 473 26.78 -19.40 -9.31
CA VAL A 473 26.25 -19.03 -10.62
C VAL A 473 26.04 -20.32 -11.44
N ARG A 474 24.89 -20.44 -12.10
CA ARG A 474 24.61 -21.47 -13.09
C ARG A 474 24.61 -20.85 -14.48
N GLU A 475 25.26 -21.52 -15.42
CA GLU A 475 25.42 -21.04 -16.81
C GLU A 475 24.69 -21.92 -17.84
N ASN A 476 23.91 -22.91 -17.40
CA ASN A 476 23.12 -23.77 -18.28
C ASN A 476 21.89 -23.00 -18.83
N GLY A 477 22.10 -22.13 -19.83
CA GLY A 477 21.07 -21.27 -20.42
C GLY A 477 21.17 -19.82 -19.93
N ALA A 478 20.08 -19.27 -19.39
CA ALA A 478 20.12 -17.94 -18.77
C ALA A 478 20.97 -17.98 -17.49
N ARG A 479 21.90 -17.03 -17.34
CA ARG A 479 22.77 -16.91 -16.16
C ARG A 479 21.91 -16.66 -14.91
N ARG A 480 21.95 -17.58 -13.95
CA ARG A 480 21.10 -17.58 -12.74
C ARG A 480 21.92 -17.81 -11.47
N LEU A 481 21.40 -17.37 -10.32
CA LEU A 481 21.94 -17.77 -9.02
C LEU A 481 21.24 -19.04 -8.55
N ALA A 482 22.01 -20.10 -8.34
CA ALA A 482 21.57 -21.27 -7.59
C ALA A 482 21.84 -21.04 -6.11
N VAL A 483 20.76 -21.06 -5.33
CA VAL A 483 20.75 -20.79 -3.89
C VAL A 483 20.24 -22.02 -3.16
N THR A 484 21.01 -22.50 -2.19
CA THR A 484 20.58 -23.52 -1.23
C THR A 484 20.66 -22.97 0.18
N GLY A 485 19.87 -23.55 1.08
CA GLY A 485 19.92 -23.19 2.48
C GLY A 485 18.78 -23.77 3.29
N GLN A 486 18.59 -23.21 4.49
CA GLN A 486 17.66 -23.71 5.48
C GLN A 486 16.46 -22.78 5.62
N ARG A 487 15.29 -23.37 5.91
CA ARG A 487 14.04 -22.65 6.17
C ARG A 487 13.66 -21.67 5.03
N LEU A 488 14.02 -22.04 3.80
CA LEU A 488 13.59 -21.38 2.57
C LEU A 488 12.28 -22.03 2.11
N SER A 489 11.19 -21.28 2.18
CA SER A 489 9.86 -21.71 1.76
C SER A 489 9.59 -21.39 0.29
N ALA A 490 8.48 -21.89 -0.27
CA ALA A 490 8.00 -21.51 -1.59
C ALA A 490 7.79 -19.99 -1.72
N ALA A 491 7.39 -19.33 -0.63
CA ALA A 491 7.06 -17.90 -0.57
C ALA A 491 8.22 -17.00 -0.11
N THR A 492 9.42 -17.54 0.07
CA THR A 492 10.61 -16.74 0.41
C THR A 492 10.96 -15.79 -0.72
N ALA A 493 11.07 -14.50 -0.40
CA ALA A 493 11.53 -13.46 -1.30
C ALA A 493 13.05 -13.29 -1.20
N PHE A 494 13.71 -12.98 -2.31
CA PHE A 494 15.15 -12.77 -2.37
C PHE A 494 15.48 -11.37 -2.88
N PHE A 495 16.50 -10.75 -2.30
CA PHE A 495 16.91 -9.38 -2.59
C PHE A 495 18.43 -9.27 -2.73
N LEU A 496 18.90 -8.51 -3.70
CA LEU A 496 20.28 -8.10 -3.90
C LEU A 496 20.38 -6.60 -3.62
N ASP A 497 20.96 -6.21 -2.47
CA ASP A 497 21.07 -4.81 -2.02
C ASP A 497 19.78 -3.99 -2.16
N GLY A 498 18.63 -4.51 -1.72
CA GLY A 498 17.36 -3.82 -1.96
C GLY A 498 16.56 -4.33 -3.12
N VAL A 499 17.22 -4.80 -4.17
CA VAL A 499 16.58 -5.10 -5.45
C VAL A 499 16.05 -6.52 -5.45
N ARG A 500 14.75 -6.69 -5.69
CA ARG A 500 14.11 -8.01 -5.75
C ARG A 500 14.73 -8.88 -6.85
N ALA A 501 15.15 -10.08 -6.49
CA ALA A 501 15.62 -11.14 -7.38
C ALA A 501 14.49 -12.16 -7.61
N PRO A 502 13.87 -12.21 -8.82
CA PRO A 502 12.78 -13.14 -9.10
C PRO A 502 13.22 -14.60 -8.99
N VAL A 503 12.34 -15.44 -8.43
CA VAL A 503 12.53 -16.90 -8.44
C VAL A 503 12.17 -17.43 -9.82
N ALA A 504 13.15 -17.98 -10.52
CA ALA A 504 13.01 -18.49 -11.88
C ALA A 504 12.62 -19.98 -11.92
N GLY A 505 12.93 -20.72 -10.85
CA GLY A 505 12.62 -22.14 -10.75
C GLY A 505 13.19 -22.76 -9.48
N ARG A 506 12.86 -24.03 -9.27
CA ARG A 506 13.39 -24.86 -8.18
C ARG A 506 13.81 -26.20 -8.76
N GLU A 507 15.01 -26.65 -8.43
CA GLU A 507 15.53 -27.93 -8.85
C GLU A 507 15.21 -29.01 -7.82
N GLU A 508 15.27 -30.26 -8.25
CA GLU A 508 15.20 -31.42 -7.36
C GLU A 508 16.33 -31.34 -6.31
N GLY A 509 16.02 -31.65 -5.05
CA GLY A 509 16.97 -31.48 -3.93
C GLY A 509 16.96 -30.10 -3.26
N GLY A 510 16.08 -29.17 -3.66
CA GLY A 510 15.79 -27.95 -2.91
C GLY A 510 16.59 -26.70 -3.31
N THR A 511 17.39 -26.76 -4.38
CA THR A 511 18.05 -25.59 -4.97
C THR A 511 17.02 -24.65 -5.57
N ILE A 512 17.13 -23.36 -5.23
CA ILE A 512 16.30 -22.29 -5.77
C ILE A 512 17.12 -21.54 -6.82
N LEU A 513 16.56 -21.41 -8.02
CA LEU A 513 17.16 -20.63 -9.10
C LEU A 513 16.56 -19.22 -9.09
N LEU A 514 17.42 -18.21 -8.99
CA LEU A 514 17.04 -16.80 -9.07
C LEU A 514 17.52 -16.21 -10.39
N ASP A 515 16.65 -15.46 -11.05
CA ASP A 515 17.09 -14.58 -12.13
C ASP A 515 17.92 -13.45 -11.51
N ILE A 516 19.05 -13.14 -12.15
CA ILE A 516 19.97 -12.09 -11.68
C ILE A 516 19.47 -10.76 -12.23
N PRO A 517 18.97 -9.84 -11.38
CA PRO A 517 18.68 -8.48 -11.81
C PRO A 517 19.93 -7.85 -12.42
N PRO A 518 19.83 -7.00 -13.45
CA PRO A 518 20.97 -6.25 -13.96
C PRO A 518 21.66 -5.50 -12.82
N GLY A 519 22.99 -5.50 -12.77
CA GLY A 519 23.74 -4.81 -11.72
C GLY A 519 25.02 -4.17 -12.19
N LEU A 520 25.58 -3.29 -11.35
CA LEU A 520 26.78 -2.54 -11.67
C LEU A 520 28.01 -3.45 -11.78
N SER A 521 28.88 -3.16 -12.73
CA SER A 521 30.11 -3.90 -12.98
C SER A 521 30.98 -4.02 -11.72
N ASN A 522 31.44 -5.24 -11.40
CA ASN A 522 32.23 -5.59 -10.20
C ASN A 522 31.59 -5.28 -8.85
N HIS A 523 30.30 -4.95 -8.82
CA HIS A 523 29.60 -4.67 -7.57
C HIS A 523 29.39 -5.96 -6.77
N ARG A 524 29.68 -5.92 -5.46
CA ARG A 524 29.38 -7.01 -4.52
C ARG A 524 28.05 -6.72 -3.84
N ALA A 525 26.98 -7.33 -4.34
CA ALA A 525 25.64 -7.19 -3.77
C ALA A 525 25.34 -8.24 -2.71
N ILE A 526 24.84 -7.81 -1.55
CA ILE A 526 24.41 -8.68 -0.46
C ILE A 526 23.09 -9.34 -0.84
N LEU A 527 23.07 -10.68 -0.78
CA LEU A 527 21.87 -11.48 -0.99
C LEU A 527 21.14 -11.72 0.33
N THR A 528 19.91 -11.23 0.43
CA THR A 528 19.03 -11.45 1.58
C THR A 528 17.85 -12.34 1.18
N ALA A 529 17.54 -13.34 2.00
CA ALA A 529 16.28 -14.08 1.94
C ALA A 529 15.32 -13.58 3.02
N ALA A 530 14.07 -13.28 2.66
CA ALA A 530 13.03 -12.83 3.59
C ALA A 530 11.80 -13.75 3.49
N ASN A 531 11.38 -14.29 4.62
CA ASN A 531 10.20 -15.15 4.73
C ASN A 531 8.94 -14.31 4.99
N PRO A 532 7.74 -14.77 4.56
CA PRO A 532 6.48 -14.02 4.75
C PRO A 532 6.09 -13.74 6.21
N ASP A 533 6.70 -14.46 7.15
CA ASP A 533 6.52 -14.22 8.58
C ASP A 533 7.24 -12.94 9.06
N GLY A 534 8.09 -12.33 8.24
CA GLY A 534 8.85 -11.12 8.57
C GLY A 534 10.30 -11.40 8.97
N GLN A 535 10.71 -12.68 9.08
CA GLN A 535 12.09 -13.03 9.36
C GLN A 535 12.96 -12.95 8.10
N ASN A 536 14.22 -12.54 8.25
CA ASN A 536 15.17 -12.54 7.15
C ASN A 536 16.54 -13.12 7.52
N SER A 537 17.35 -13.44 6.50
CA SER A 537 18.63 -14.12 6.68
C SER A 537 19.69 -13.28 7.38
N MET A 538 19.57 -11.96 7.36
CA MET A 538 20.50 -11.07 8.06
C MET A 538 20.40 -11.20 9.58
N PHE A 539 19.29 -11.76 10.11
CA PHE A 539 19.16 -12.03 11.53
C PHE A 539 20.24 -12.99 12.04
N VAL A 540 20.70 -13.92 11.19
CA VAL A 540 21.69 -14.94 11.54
C VAL A 540 22.98 -14.85 10.72
N GLN A 541 23.06 -13.93 9.75
CA GLN A 541 24.19 -13.82 8.81
C GLN A 541 24.75 -12.40 8.66
N SER A 542 24.37 -11.44 9.51
CA SER A 542 24.83 -10.04 9.40
C SER A 542 26.35 -9.88 9.46
N ALA A 543 27.06 -10.74 10.19
CA ALA A 543 28.53 -10.68 10.32
C ALA A 543 29.29 -11.16 9.08
N ASP A 544 28.71 -12.08 8.29
CA ASP A 544 29.27 -12.58 7.04
C ASP A 544 28.14 -12.84 6.03
N PRO A 545 27.63 -11.77 5.40
CA PRO A 545 26.45 -11.88 4.56
C PRO A 545 26.79 -12.55 3.22
N PRO A 546 25.97 -13.54 2.78
CA PRO A 546 26.02 -14.09 1.44
C PRO A 546 25.94 -12.99 0.40
N ALA A 547 26.72 -13.10 -0.67
CA ALA A 547 26.80 -12.06 -1.69
C ALA A 547 26.99 -12.63 -3.09
N HIS A 548 26.58 -11.84 -4.07
CA HIS A 548 26.89 -12.04 -5.48
C HIS A 548 27.79 -10.91 -5.98
N VAL A 549 28.82 -11.26 -6.75
CA VAL A 549 29.68 -10.29 -7.42
C VAL A 549 29.30 -10.25 -8.90
N TYR A 550 28.88 -9.08 -9.36
CA TYR A 550 28.55 -8.84 -10.76
C TYR A 550 29.80 -8.88 -11.64
N GLY A 551 29.64 -9.39 -12.87
CA GLY A 551 30.73 -9.42 -13.85
C GLY A 551 31.04 -8.04 -14.44
N PHE A 552 32.04 -7.98 -15.32
CA PHE A 552 32.43 -6.74 -15.99
C PHE A 552 31.39 -6.28 -17.04
N GLY A 553 31.15 -4.96 -17.10
CA GLY A 553 30.33 -4.30 -18.13
C GLY A 553 30.46 -2.77 -18.12
N GLU A 554 30.05 -2.11 -19.20
CA GLU A 554 30.03 -0.64 -19.30
C GLU A 554 28.87 -0.02 -18.49
N PRO A 555 29.04 1.20 -17.95
CA PRO A 555 27.95 2.04 -17.47
C PRO A 555 26.74 2.11 -18.43
N GLY A 556 25.55 1.80 -17.92
CA GLY A 556 24.30 2.02 -18.66
C GLY A 556 24.06 3.50 -18.95
N SER A 557 23.65 3.81 -20.18
CA SER A 557 23.19 5.14 -20.61
C SER A 557 21.94 5.04 -21.46
N ILE A 558 21.16 6.14 -21.56
CA ILE A 558 19.94 6.20 -22.37
C ILE A 558 19.87 7.47 -23.23
N ARG A 559 19.12 7.38 -24.32
CA ARG A 559 18.62 8.51 -25.12
C ARG A 559 17.16 8.28 -25.51
N LEU A 560 16.42 9.37 -25.69
CA LEU A 560 15.00 9.35 -26.08
C LEU A 560 14.85 9.76 -27.55
N ALA A 561 13.90 9.14 -28.25
CA ALA A 561 13.56 9.44 -29.64
C ALA A 561 12.02 9.34 -29.85
N PRO A 562 11.32 10.45 -30.15
CA PRO A 562 11.84 11.81 -30.21
C PRO A 562 12.28 12.32 -28.82
N SER A 563 13.27 13.20 -28.79
CA SER A 563 13.68 13.91 -27.56
C SER A 563 12.93 15.23 -27.36
N GLN A 564 12.12 15.66 -28.33
CA GLN A 564 11.27 16.84 -28.25
C GLN A 564 9.79 16.43 -28.30
N VAL A 565 9.02 16.86 -27.31
CA VAL A 565 7.59 16.53 -27.22
C VAL A 565 6.77 17.80 -26.92
N PRO A 566 5.75 18.12 -27.73
CA PRO A 566 4.87 19.26 -27.48
C PRO A 566 4.03 19.08 -26.21
N ALA A 567 3.83 20.16 -25.43
CA ALA A 567 2.89 20.16 -24.32
C ALA A 567 1.47 19.76 -24.77
N GLY A 568 0.76 19.00 -23.91
CA GLY A 568 -0.59 18.50 -24.18
C GLY A 568 -0.65 17.26 -25.07
N THR A 569 0.47 16.59 -25.32
CA THR A 569 0.54 15.42 -26.22
C THR A 569 0.76 14.14 -25.43
N ASP A 570 0.13 13.05 -25.87
CA ASP A 570 0.50 11.69 -25.53
C ASP A 570 1.14 11.05 -26.76
N THR A 571 2.40 10.63 -26.65
CA THR A 571 3.16 10.13 -27.81
C THR A 571 4.08 8.98 -27.43
N LEU A 572 4.33 8.11 -28.40
CA LEU A 572 5.27 7.01 -28.29
C LEU A 572 6.69 7.56 -28.39
N VAL A 573 7.44 7.41 -27.31
CA VAL A 573 8.87 7.70 -27.23
C VAL A 573 9.62 6.39 -27.14
N GLU A 574 10.66 6.27 -27.96
CA GLU A 574 11.61 5.18 -27.92
C GLU A 574 12.80 5.54 -27.03
N ILE A 575 13.10 4.70 -26.06
CA ILE A 575 14.24 4.83 -25.16
C ILE A 575 15.28 3.80 -25.60
N ILE A 576 16.44 4.30 -26.00
CA ILE A 576 17.52 3.52 -26.57
C ILE A 576 18.66 3.52 -25.57
N GLY A 577 18.97 2.33 -25.07
CA GLY A 577 20.01 2.08 -24.10
C GLY A 577 21.34 1.71 -24.74
N ALA A 578 22.43 1.97 -24.02
CA ALA A 578 23.75 1.41 -24.30
C ALA A 578 24.36 0.93 -22.99
N GLY A 579 24.86 -0.30 -22.94
CA GLY A 579 25.33 -0.94 -21.70
C GLY A 579 24.19 -1.20 -20.70
N THR A 580 22.93 -1.17 -21.15
CA THR A 580 21.75 -1.44 -20.32
C THR A 580 21.36 -2.91 -20.38
N GLY A 581 20.62 -3.37 -19.37
CA GLY A 581 19.93 -4.66 -19.38
C GLY A 581 18.48 -4.48 -19.01
N PHE A 582 17.66 -3.91 -19.88
CA PHE A 582 16.23 -3.76 -19.59
C PHE A 582 15.54 -5.12 -19.51
N VAL A 583 14.69 -5.28 -18.50
CA VAL A 583 13.98 -6.51 -18.19
C VAL A 583 12.50 -6.16 -17.96
N PRO A 584 11.57 -6.81 -18.69
CA PRO A 584 10.14 -6.62 -18.47
C PRO A 584 9.75 -6.83 -17.00
N GLY A 585 8.91 -5.95 -16.45
CA GLY A 585 8.45 -6.02 -15.06
C GLY A 585 9.46 -5.60 -14.00
N LEU A 586 10.75 -5.47 -14.33
CA LEU A 586 11.79 -4.98 -13.41
C LEU A 586 12.26 -3.57 -13.75
N THR A 587 12.27 -3.22 -15.04
CA THR A 587 12.64 -1.88 -15.51
C THR A 587 11.55 -0.87 -15.20
N SER A 588 11.93 0.35 -14.80
CA SER A 588 11.04 1.50 -14.66
C SER A 588 11.66 2.74 -15.31
N LEU A 589 10.82 3.59 -15.88
CA LEU A 589 11.20 4.84 -16.54
C LEU A 589 10.58 6.02 -15.79
N GLY A 590 11.35 7.09 -15.60
CA GLY A 590 10.88 8.35 -15.02
C GLY A 590 11.42 9.56 -15.79
N VAL A 591 10.65 10.64 -15.77
CA VAL A 591 11.03 11.96 -16.30
C VAL A 591 10.73 12.99 -15.22
N GLY A 592 11.70 13.86 -14.92
CA GLY A 592 11.70 14.78 -13.77
C GLY A 592 10.69 15.92 -13.79
N SER A 593 9.43 15.68 -14.16
CA SER A 593 8.34 16.65 -14.15
C SER A 593 7.02 16.00 -13.71
N PRO A 594 6.27 16.60 -12.77
CA PRO A 594 4.92 16.16 -12.40
C PRO A 594 3.91 16.19 -13.56
N GLU A 595 4.19 16.99 -14.60
CA GLU A 595 3.37 17.14 -15.79
C GLU A 595 3.64 16.05 -16.85
N VAL A 596 4.65 15.19 -16.65
CA VAL A 596 4.98 14.08 -17.53
C VAL A 596 4.59 12.75 -16.89
N ARG A 597 3.84 11.92 -17.61
CA ARG A 597 3.43 10.57 -17.19
C ARG A 597 3.88 9.52 -18.18
N ILE A 598 4.31 8.37 -17.66
CA ILE A 598 4.52 7.15 -18.45
C ILE A 598 3.24 6.32 -18.35
N ARG A 599 2.45 6.28 -19.43
CA ARG A 599 1.13 5.59 -19.45
C ARG A 599 1.18 4.17 -19.96
N GLY A 600 2.26 3.81 -20.66
CA GLY A 600 2.52 2.46 -21.16
C GLY A 600 4.02 2.31 -21.36
N MET A 601 4.55 1.12 -21.12
CA MET A 601 5.97 0.83 -21.26
C MET A 601 6.17 -0.62 -21.68
N TRP A 602 6.87 -0.82 -22.79
CA TRP A 602 7.16 -2.13 -23.37
C TRP A 602 8.67 -2.27 -23.50
N VAL A 603 9.25 -3.17 -22.72
CA VAL A 603 10.65 -3.57 -22.87
C VAL A 603 10.72 -4.53 -24.06
N THR A 604 11.21 -4.03 -25.20
CA THR A 604 11.28 -4.78 -26.46
C THR A 604 12.62 -5.48 -26.68
N GLY A 605 13.62 -5.13 -25.86
CA GLY A 605 14.94 -5.74 -25.83
C GLY A 605 15.76 -5.20 -24.64
N PRO A 606 16.95 -5.77 -24.37
CA PRO A 606 17.81 -5.35 -23.26
C PRO A 606 18.32 -3.89 -23.39
N ASP A 607 18.23 -3.31 -24.58
CA ASP A 607 18.66 -1.97 -24.95
C ASP A 607 17.53 -1.10 -25.50
N ARG A 608 16.27 -1.55 -25.43
CA ARG A 608 15.16 -0.84 -26.08
C ARG A 608 13.84 -0.91 -25.32
N ILE A 609 13.32 0.26 -24.98
CA ILE A 609 11.98 0.45 -24.40
C ILE A 609 11.15 1.32 -25.35
N LEU A 610 9.89 0.96 -25.54
CA LEU A 610 8.88 1.84 -26.10
C LEU A 610 7.99 2.33 -24.97
N ALA A 611 7.69 3.62 -24.90
CA ALA A 611 6.86 4.18 -23.84
C ALA A 611 5.89 5.23 -24.36
N ASN A 612 4.64 5.18 -23.90
CA ASN A 612 3.70 6.28 -24.08
C ASN A 612 4.01 7.36 -23.04
N VAL A 613 4.52 8.49 -23.51
CA VAL A 613 4.86 9.65 -22.70
C VAL A 613 3.78 10.69 -22.89
N ALA A 614 2.98 10.89 -21.84
CA ALA A 614 1.93 11.89 -21.79
C ALA A 614 2.43 13.16 -21.10
N VAL A 615 2.44 14.26 -21.84
CA VAL A 615 2.82 15.59 -21.37
C VAL A 615 1.56 16.42 -21.21
N ALA A 616 1.34 16.96 -20.01
CA ALA A 616 0.17 17.78 -19.73
C ALA A 616 0.17 19.09 -20.54
N GLY A 617 -1.02 19.64 -20.82
CA GLY A 617 -1.16 20.87 -21.61
C GLY A 617 -0.53 22.10 -20.96
N GLN A 618 -0.52 22.12 -19.63
CA GLN A 618 0.07 23.17 -18.80
C GLN A 618 1.55 22.95 -18.46
N ALA A 619 2.21 21.94 -19.05
CA ALA A 619 3.63 21.68 -18.81
C ALA A 619 4.48 22.90 -19.21
N ALA A 620 5.38 23.32 -18.30
CA ALA A 620 6.32 24.39 -18.60
C ALA A 620 7.29 23.92 -19.71
N PRO A 621 7.53 24.74 -20.75
CA PRO A 621 8.57 24.43 -21.73
C PRO A 621 9.95 24.32 -21.07
N GLY A 622 10.76 23.38 -21.54
CA GLY A 622 12.11 23.18 -21.02
C GLY A 622 12.61 21.75 -21.11
N ALA A 623 13.87 21.55 -20.76
CA ALA A 623 14.53 20.27 -20.82
C ALA A 623 14.55 19.58 -19.44
N TYR A 624 14.14 18.32 -19.41
CA TYR A 624 13.95 17.52 -18.20
C TYR A 624 14.85 16.28 -18.20
N THR A 625 15.35 15.91 -17.02
CA THR A 625 16.10 14.67 -16.81
C THR A 625 15.20 13.46 -16.97
N ALA A 626 15.69 12.42 -17.67
CA ALA A 626 15.08 11.11 -17.69
C ALA A 626 15.98 10.07 -17.02
N ILE A 627 15.36 9.05 -16.44
CA ILE A 627 16.05 7.93 -15.81
C ILE A 627 15.38 6.61 -16.17
N ALA A 628 16.17 5.62 -16.55
CA ALA A 628 15.76 4.23 -16.61
C ALA A 628 16.45 3.45 -15.48
N LEU A 629 15.65 2.87 -14.59
CA LEU A 629 16.11 1.99 -13.51
C LEU A 629 15.85 0.54 -13.92
N THR A 630 16.85 -0.33 -13.83
CA THR A 630 16.69 -1.76 -14.11
C THR A 630 17.62 -2.56 -13.21
N GLY A 631 17.05 -3.39 -12.34
CA GLY A 631 17.82 -4.03 -11.27
C GLY A 631 18.58 -3.00 -10.42
N SER A 632 19.84 -3.25 -10.10
CA SER A 632 20.72 -2.29 -9.42
C SER A 632 21.52 -1.41 -10.41
N GLN A 633 21.03 -1.21 -11.63
CA GLN A 633 21.55 -0.24 -12.59
C GLN A 633 20.60 0.95 -12.75
N ALA A 634 21.19 2.14 -12.83
CA ALA A 634 20.50 3.38 -13.14
C ALA A 634 21.18 4.05 -14.34
N ALA A 635 20.41 4.28 -15.42
CA ALA A 635 20.84 5.06 -16.57
C ALA A 635 20.17 6.42 -16.51
N VAL A 636 20.92 7.45 -16.10
CA VAL A 636 20.45 8.82 -15.97
C VAL A 636 20.88 9.63 -17.18
N ARG A 637 19.95 10.37 -17.77
CA ARG A 637 20.23 11.32 -18.85
C ARG A 637 19.66 12.68 -18.50
N PRO A 638 20.51 13.64 -18.09
CA PRO A 638 20.09 15.04 -17.95
C PRO A 638 19.59 15.59 -19.29
N PHE A 639 18.57 16.45 -19.25
CA PHE A 639 18.02 17.12 -20.43
C PHE A 639 17.61 16.14 -21.55
N ALA A 640 17.07 14.99 -21.17
CA ALA A 640 16.72 13.91 -22.09
C ALA A 640 15.44 14.20 -22.90
N LEU A 641 14.49 14.92 -22.29
CA LEU A 641 13.21 15.26 -22.89
C LEU A 641 13.03 16.78 -22.83
N ASP A 642 12.88 17.40 -24.00
CA ASP A 642 12.63 18.82 -24.16
C ASP A 642 11.15 19.04 -24.49
N ILE A 643 10.43 19.68 -23.57
CA ILE A 643 9.01 19.99 -23.70
C ILE A 643 8.87 21.29 -24.47
N GLY A 644 8.23 21.21 -25.64
CA GLY A 644 7.93 22.35 -26.50
C GLY A 644 6.55 22.94 -26.25
N THR A 645 6.22 24.00 -27.00
CA THR A 645 4.86 24.55 -27.05
C THR A 645 3.89 23.56 -27.68
N ALA A 646 2.60 23.73 -27.42
CA ALA A 646 1.57 22.84 -27.93
C ALA A 646 1.49 22.86 -29.47
N SER A 647 1.27 21.69 -30.08
CA SER A 647 1.22 21.50 -31.54
C SER A 647 -0.22 21.44 -32.07
N ALA A 648 -0.38 21.65 -33.39
CA ALA A 648 -1.62 21.45 -34.16
C ALA A 648 -1.85 19.98 -34.56
N ALA A 649 -0.86 19.10 -34.34
CA ALA A 649 -1.03 17.66 -34.51
C ALA A 649 -2.13 17.08 -33.58
N PRO A 650 -2.70 15.91 -33.90
CA PRO A 650 -3.66 15.24 -33.02
C PRO A 650 -3.09 15.01 -31.64
N ARG A 651 -3.82 15.37 -30.59
CA ARG A 651 -3.44 15.10 -29.20
C ARG A 651 -4.29 13.94 -28.72
N LEU A 652 -3.65 12.80 -28.52
CA LEU A 652 -4.35 11.56 -28.19
C LEU A 652 -4.38 11.38 -26.66
N ASP A 653 -5.39 10.71 -26.12
CA ASP A 653 -5.26 9.99 -24.85
C ASP A 653 -4.88 8.54 -25.21
N SER A 654 -3.69 8.09 -24.81
CA SER A 654 -3.22 6.72 -25.12
C SER A 654 -4.00 5.63 -24.38
N ARG A 655 -4.89 5.98 -23.44
CA ARG A 655 -5.79 5.03 -22.76
C ARG A 655 -7.07 4.86 -23.55
N LEU A 656 -6.92 4.26 -24.73
CA LEU A 656 -8.04 3.91 -25.60
C LEU A 656 -8.99 2.95 -24.88
N ARG A 657 -10.28 3.07 -25.18
CA ARG A 657 -11.33 2.28 -24.54
C ARG A 657 -12.01 1.37 -25.53
N ASN A 658 -12.38 0.18 -25.09
CA ASN A 658 -13.32 -0.63 -25.84
C ASN A 658 -14.69 0.07 -25.87
N ALA A 659 -15.34 0.07 -27.02
CA ALA A 659 -16.69 0.63 -27.16
C ALA A 659 -17.74 -0.22 -26.43
N ASP A 660 -17.45 -1.51 -26.19
CA ASP A 660 -18.23 -2.36 -25.29
C ASP A 660 -17.75 -2.16 -23.84
N PRO A 661 -18.56 -1.54 -22.96
CA PRO A 661 -18.18 -1.27 -21.58
C PRO A 661 -17.99 -2.55 -20.74
N ALA A 662 -18.45 -3.72 -21.21
CA ALA A 662 -18.20 -5.01 -20.56
C ALA A 662 -16.74 -5.49 -20.73
N GLN A 663 -15.98 -4.85 -21.63
CA GLN A 663 -14.62 -5.22 -22.00
C GLN A 663 -13.63 -4.17 -21.49
N ARG A 664 -12.65 -4.59 -20.67
CA ARG A 664 -11.58 -3.72 -20.17
C ARG A 664 -10.31 -3.77 -21.02
N VAL A 665 -10.28 -4.64 -22.03
CA VAL A 665 -9.15 -4.80 -22.94
C VAL A 665 -9.58 -4.54 -24.39
N LEU A 666 -8.61 -4.16 -25.21
CA LEU A 666 -8.77 -4.12 -26.66
C LEU A 666 -8.44 -5.51 -27.21
N PHE A 667 -9.13 -5.94 -28.26
CA PHE A 667 -8.93 -7.27 -28.86
C PHE A 667 -9.23 -7.23 -30.37
N PRO A 668 -8.81 -8.24 -31.15
CA PRO A 668 -9.06 -8.27 -32.59
C PRO A 668 -10.56 -8.24 -32.91
N GLY A 669 -10.99 -7.33 -33.79
CA GLY A 669 -12.41 -7.11 -34.10
C GLY A 669 -13.14 -6.12 -33.19
N ALA A 670 -12.54 -5.68 -32.08
CA ALA A 670 -13.16 -4.73 -31.17
C ALA A 670 -13.35 -3.36 -31.84
N GLU A 671 -14.44 -2.68 -31.48
CA GLU A 671 -14.57 -1.24 -31.72
C GLU A 671 -13.91 -0.48 -30.59
N VAL A 672 -13.19 0.58 -30.95
CA VAL A 672 -12.34 1.32 -30.05
C VAL A 672 -12.73 2.78 -30.09
N ILE A 673 -12.83 3.40 -28.91
CA ILE A 673 -13.04 4.83 -28.73
C ILE A 673 -11.69 5.44 -28.38
N LEU A 674 -11.22 6.32 -29.27
CA LEU A 674 -10.09 7.20 -29.07
C LEU A 674 -10.62 8.59 -28.72
N THR A 675 -10.08 9.20 -27.67
CA THR A 675 -10.40 10.57 -27.25
C THR A 675 -9.16 11.44 -27.30
N GLY A 676 -9.35 12.74 -27.47
CA GLY A 676 -8.24 13.67 -27.63
C GLY A 676 -8.67 15.09 -27.99
N ALA A 677 -7.75 15.83 -28.60
CA ALA A 677 -7.99 17.13 -29.20
C ALA A 677 -7.33 17.19 -30.58
N ASN A 678 -7.81 18.07 -31.46
CA ASN A 678 -7.32 18.19 -32.84
C ASN A 678 -7.36 16.86 -33.61
N ILE A 679 -8.29 15.96 -33.28
CA ILE A 679 -8.45 14.70 -34.04
C ILE A 679 -8.97 15.02 -35.44
N GLY A 680 -9.86 16.01 -35.53
CA GLY A 680 -10.45 16.45 -36.79
C GLY A 680 -11.66 15.60 -37.22
N VAL A 681 -12.42 16.14 -38.18
CA VAL A 681 -13.61 15.48 -38.72
C VAL A 681 -13.34 14.40 -39.78
N LEU A 682 -12.10 14.24 -40.24
CA LEU A 682 -11.69 13.22 -41.20
C LEU A 682 -10.26 12.72 -40.89
N PRO A 683 -10.02 12.11 -39.71
CA PRO A 683 -8.69 11.62 -39.37
C PRO A 683 -8.32 10.40 -40.20
N VAL A 684 -7.03 10.25 -40.49
CA VAL A 684 -6.46 8.98 -40.96
C VAL A 684 -5.94 8.22 -39.75
N VAL A 685 -6.51 7.06 -39.47
CA VAL A 685 -6.11 6.19 -38.35
C VAL A 685 -5.42 4.95 -38.93
N ILE A 686 -4.21 4.67 -38.48
CA ILE A 686 -3.35 3.60 -38.99
C ILE A 686 -2.86 2.75 -37.83
N LEU A 687 -3.07 1.44 -37.89
CA LEU A 687 -2.52 0.48 -36.94
C LEU A 687 -1.33 -0.24 -37.55
N ASN A 688 -0.15 -0.02 -36.99
CA ASN A 688 1.16 -0.29 -37.59
C ASN A 688 1.23 0.36 -38.97
N GLU A 689 1.03 -0.42 -40.03
CA GLU A 689 1.05 0.03 -41.43
C GLU A 689 -0.33 -0.15 -42.12
N THR A 690 -1.36 -0.53 -41.37
CA THR A 690 -2.70 -0.83 -41.91
C THR A 690 -3.69 0.29 -41.57
N PRO A 691 -4.21 1.02 -42.58
CA PRO A 691 -5.29 1.99 -42.37
C PRO A 691 -6.54 1.32 -41.81
N LEU A 692 -7.18 1.96 -40.83
CA LEU A 692 -8.39 1.47 -40.18
C LEU A 692 -9.64 2.15 -40.71
N SER A 693 -10.75 1.44 -40.68
CA SER A 693 -12.07 2.02 -40.94
C SER A 693 -12.53 2.84 -39.74
N VAL A 694 -12.55 4.16 -39.91
CA VAL A 694 -13.15 5.10 -38.95
C VAL A 694 -14.67 5.08 -39.13
N LEU A 695 -15.38 4.77 -38.04
CA LEU A 695 -16.83 4.63 -37.99
C LEU A 695 -17.52 5.96 -37.66
N GLU A 696 -16.97 6.68 -36.69
CA GLU A 696 -17.49 7.97 -36.20
C GLU A 696 -16.31 8.87 -35.83
N THR A 697 -16.44 10.18 -36.00
CA THR A 697 -15.40 11.12 -35.60
C THR A 697 -15.97 12.50 -35.26
N THR A 698 -15.29 13.18 -34.36
CA THR A 698 -15.48 14.57 -33.97
C THR A 698 -14.11 15.23 -33.85
N GLU A 699 -14.07 16.53 -33.58
CA GLU A 699 -12.81 17.23 -33.30
C GLU A 699 -12.02 16.64 -32.11
N THR A 700 -12.68 15.89 -31.22
CA THR A 700 -12.12 15.39 -29.95
C THR A 700 -12.26 13.87 -29.76
N SER A 701 -12.84 13.14 -30.71
CA SER A 701 -12.98 11.69 -30.61
C SER A 701 -13.00 11.01 -31.97
N ALA A 702 -12.54 9.77 -32.03
CA ALA A 702 -12.72 8.88 -33.17
C ALA A 702 -13.09 7.49 -32.69
N ARG A 703 -14.05 6.86 -33.37
CA ARG A 703 -14.42 5.46 -33.19
C ARG A 703 -13.98 4.68 -34.41
N PHE A 704 -13.26 3.58 -34.22
CA PHE A 704 -12.78 2.73 -35.31
C PHE A 704 -12.79 1.26 -34.90
N ARG A 705 -12.62 0.36 -35.87
CA ARG A 705 -12.58 -1.09 -35.62
C ARG A 705 -11.17 -1.65 -35.81
N ILE A 706 -10.70 -2.44 -34.85
CA ILE A 706 -9.48 -3.25 -34.99
C ILE A 706 -9.78 -4.40 -35.95
N PRO A 707 -8.94 -4.68 -36.96
CA PRO A 707 -9.13 -5.84 -37.84
C PRO A 707 -9.20 -7.15 -37.06
N ALA A 708 -10.10 -8.07 -37.45
CA ALA A 708 -10.23 -9.36 -36.78
C ALA A 708 -8.97 -10.25 -36.93
N SER A 709 -8.13 -9.97 -37.92
CA SER A 709 -6.86 -10.66 -38.18
C SER A 709 -5.68 -10.07 -37.41
N THR A 710 -5.88 -9.02 -36.60
CA THR A 710 -4.80 -8.41 -35.83
C THR A 710 -4.27 -9.39 -34.79
N ALA A 711 -2.94 -9.49 -34.69
CA ALA A 711 -2.30 -10.35 -33.69
C ALA A 711 -2.51 -9.79 -32.27
N VAL A 712 -2.35 -10.67 -31.29
CA VAL A 712 -2.28 -10.27 -29.87
C VAL A 712 -0.88 -9.72 -29.59
N GLY A 713 -0.80 -8.66 -28.78
CA GLY A 713 0.45 -8.04 -28.34
C GLY A 713 0.49 -6.52 -28.57
N PHE A 714 1.70 -5.98 -28.65
CA PHE A 714 1.94 -4.56 -28.82
C PHE A 714 1.73 -4.10 -30.26
N HIS A 715 1.04 -2.97 -30.45
CA HIS A 715 0.84 -2.31 -31.73
C HIS A 715 1.03 -0.79 -31.63
N ARG A 716 1.43 -0.17 -32.74
CA ARG A 716 1.52 1.29 -32.88
C ARG A 716 0.27 1.82 -33.55
N LEU A 717 -0.40 2.79 -32.95
CA LEU A 717 -1.49 3.52 -33.56
C LEU A 717 -1.00 4.91 -33.95
N ARG A 718 -1.10 5.23 -35.24
CA ARG A 718 -0.81 6.55 -35.79
C ARG A 718 -2.12 7.23 -36.20
N VAL A 719 -2.28 8.48 -35.81
CA VAL A 719 -3.44 9.30 -36.14
C VAL A 719 -2.96 10.59 -36.80
N GLU A 720 -3.55 10.93 -37.94
CA GLU A 720 -3.23 12.11 -38.73
C GLU A 720 -4.48 12.97 -38.95
N ASN A 721 -4.32 14.30 -38.87
CA ASN A 721 -5.40 15.27 -39.15
C ASN A 721 -5.09 16.18 -40.36
N GLY A 722 -4.07 15.85 -41.16
CA GLY A 722 -3.60 16.66 -42.29
C GLY A 722 -2.68 17.83 -41.92
N LEU A 723 -2.62 18.24 -40.65
CA LEU A 723 -1.67 19.24 -40.13
C LEU A 723 -0.47 18.60 -39.41
N GLY A 724 -0.64 17.38 -38.92
CA GLY A 724 0.40 16.61 -38.27
C GLY A 724 -0.06 15.18 -37.96
N ALA A 725 0.82 14.43 -37.31
CA ALA A 725 0.57 13.07 -36.90
C ALA A 725 1.09 12.80 -35.50
N THR A 726 0.39 11.94 -34.77
CA THR A 726 0.80 11.48 -33.43
C THR A 726 0.73 9.96 -33.39
N VAL A 727 1.69 9.34 -32.72
CA VAL A 727 1.81 7.89 -32.60
C VAL A 727 1.70 7.52 -31.13
N VAL A 728 0.89 6.54 -30.78
CA VAL A 728 0.83 5.93 -29.45
C VAL A 728 0.94 4.41 -29.55
N GLY A 729 1.44 3.77 -28.51
CA GLY A 729 1.43 2.32 -28.35
C GLY A 729 0.13 1.84 -27.70
N LEU A 730 -0.33 0.64 -28.04
CA LEU A 730 -1.41 -0.06 -27.35
C LEU A 730 -1.16 -1.56 -27.31
N ASP A 731 -1.75 -2.23 -26.32
CA ASP A 731 -1.81 -3.69 -26.24
C ASP A 731 -3.16 -4.19 -26.73
N ILE A 732 -3.12 -5.18 -27.62
CA ILE A 732 -4.27 -5.94 -28.09
C ILE A 732 -4.21 -7.30 -27.42
N GLY A 733 -5.16 -7.56 -26.53
CA GLY A 733 -5.32 -8.84 -25.83
C GLY A 733 -6.09 -9.88 -26.63
N PRO A 734 -6.22 -11.12 -26.11
CA PRO A 734 -7.06 -12.13 -26.74
C PRO A 734 -8.56 -11.71 -26.77
N PRO A 735 -9.36 -12.23 -27.73
CA PRO A 735 -10.79 -11.94 -27.80
C PRO A 735 -11.53 -12.49 -26.55
N PRO A 736 -12.70 -11.96 -26.16
CA PRO A 736 -13.43 -12.45 -24.99
C PRO A 736 -13.78 -13.94 -25.08
N PRO A 737 -13.88 -14.65 -23.94
CA PRO A 737 -14.33 -16.03 -23.96
C PRO A 737 -15.77 -16.12 -24.50
N GLU A 738 -16.08 -17.23 -25.15
CA GLU A 738 -17.43 -17.51 -25.68
C GLU A 738 -18.05 -18.67 -24.93
N ILE A 739 -19.28 -18.50 -24.43
CA ILE A 739 -20.04 -19.59 -23.81
C ILE A 739 -20.62 -20.45 -24.92
N LEU A 740 -20.21 -21.71 -24.95
CA LEU A 740 -20.71 -22.70 -25.90
C LEU A 740 -21.97 -23.38 -25.37
N THR A 741 -21.95 -23.84 -24.11
CA THR A 741 -23.06 -24.51 -23.46
C THR A 741 -23.08 -24.23 -21.96
N VAL A 742 -24.28 -24.25 -21.37
CA VAL A 742 -24.48 -24.27 -19.91
C VAL A 742 -25.20 -25.57 -19.56
N SER A 743 -24.76 -26.24 -18.49
CA SER A 743 -25.31 -27.50 -18.00
C SER A 743 -25.76 -27.37 -16.54
N PRO A 744 -26.96 -27.83 -16.16
CA PRO A 744 -28.02 -28.39 -17.03
C PRO A 744 -28.48 -27.44 -18.15
N ALA A 745 -28.88 -28.01 -19.29
CA ALA A 745 -29.26 -27.24 -20.48
C ALA A 745 -30.70 -26.71 -20.35
N PRO A 746 -31.00 -25.49 -20.85
CA PRO A 746 -32.39 -24.99 -20.89
C PRO A 746 -33.31 -26.01 -21.57
N PRO A 747 -34.52 -26.28 -21.05
CA PRO A 747 -35.30 -25.47 -20.09
C PRO A 747 -35.15 -25.89 -18.61
N GLU A 748 -34.19 -26.73 -18.23
CA GLU A 748 -34.00 -27.12 -16.83
C GLU A 748 -33.62 -25.91 -15.97
N ALA A 749 -34.35 -25.72 -14.87
CA ALA A 749 -34.15 -24.58 -13.98
C ALA A 749 -33.11 -24.91 -12.90
N PHE A 750 -32.10 -24.05 -12.75
CA PHE A 750 -31.10 -24.16 -11.68
C PHE A 750 -31.76 -23.95 -10.31
N ARG A 751 -31.41 -24.76 -9.30
CA ARG A 751 -31.79 -24.50 -7.91
C ARG A 751 -30.59 -24.01 -7.10
N ALA A 752 -30.87 -23.23 -6.07
CA ALA A 752 -29.88 -22.81 -5.09
C ALA A 752 -29.15 -24.03 -4.51
N GLY A 753 -27.81 -24.01 -4.52
CA GLY A 753 -26.98 -25.13 -4.06
C GLY A 753 -26.67 -26.20 -5.11
N ASP A 754 -27.27 -26.14 -6.32
CA ASP A 754 -26.93 -27.05 -7.40
C ASP A 754 -25.54 -26.77 -7.97
N GLY A 755 -24.85 -27.83 -8.38
CA GLY A 755 -23.67 -27.71 -9.25
C GLY A 755 -24.10 -27.40 -10.69
N PHE A 756 -23.41 -26.45 -11.31
CA PHE A 756 -23.57 -26.16 -12.74
C PHE A 756 -22.23 -26.11 -13.44
N ALA A 757 -22.25 -26.33 -14.76
CA ALA A 757 -21.07 -26.24 -15.60
C ALA A 757 -21.29 -25.31 -16.78
N VAL A 758 -20.26 -24.54 -17.13
CA VAL A 758 -20.23 -23.69 -18.32
C VAL A 758 -19.08 -24.14 -19.21
N THR A 759 -19.38 -24.55 -20.43
CA THR A 759 -18.37 -24.86 -21.44
C THR A 759 -18.04 -23.58 -22.19
N VAL A 760 -16.78 -23.19 -22.20
CA VAL A 760 -16.29 -21.95 -22.81
C VAL A 760 -15.14 -22.20 -23.78
N SER A 761 -15.10 -21.44 -24.87
CA SER A 761 -13.91 -21.30 -25.72
C SER A 761 -13.19 -19.98 -25.42
N GLY A 762 -11.97 -19.80 -25.94
CA GLY A 762 -11.22 -18.54 -25.80
C GLY A 762 -10.48 -18.36 -24.47
N LEU A 763 -10.33 -19.44 -23.70
CA LEU A 763 -9.42 -19.52 -22.56
C LEU A 763 -8.10 -20.19 -22.97
N SER A 764 -6.99 -19.59 -22.57
CA SER A 764 -5.69 -20.27 -22.62
C SER A 764 -5.56 -21.30 -21.49
N SER A 765 -4.64 -22.25 -21.63
CA SER A 765 -4.33 -23.21 -20.56
C SER A 765 -3.82 -22.54 -19.28
N ALA A 766 -3.08 -21.43 -19.41
CA ALA A 766 -2.63 -20.64 -18.27
C ALA A 766 -3.80 -20.00 -17.51
N GLU A 767 -4.79 -19.46 -18.24
CA GLU A 767 -5.99 -18.88 -17.64
C GLU A 767 -6.87 -19.94 -16.99
N ALA A 768 -7.05 -21.09 -17.63
CA ALA A 768 -7.79 -22.20 -17.05
C ALA A 768 -7.13 -22.78 -15.80
N GLY A 769 -5.79 -22.70 -15.71
CA GLY A 769 -5.04 -23.07 -14.51
C GLY A 769 -5.17 -22.08 -13.35
N ASP A 770 -5.63 -20.85 -13.60
CA ASP A 770 -5.88 -19.82 -12.58
C ASP A 770 -7.38 -19.65 -12.32
N LEU A 771 -7.95 -20.61 -11.59
CA LEU A 771 -9.38 -20.61 -11.25
C LEU A 771 -9.81 -19.33 -10.52
N ALA A 772 -8.94 -18.73 -9.71
CA ALA A 772 -9.23 -17.48 -9.01
C ALA A 772 -9.29 -16.27 -9.95
N GLY A 773 -8.62 -16.36 -11.10
CA GLY A 773 -8.65 -15.37 -12.19
C GLY A 773 -9.92 -15.43 -13.04
N ILE A 774 -10.71 -16.50 -12.93
CA ILE A 774 -11.98 -16.67 -13.65
C ILE A 774 -13.16 -16.38 -12.71
N ARG A 775 -14.12 -15.58 -13.18
CA ARG A 775 -15.39 -15.36 -12.47
C ARG A 775 -16.57 -15.73 -13.34
N LEU A 776 -17.49 -16.50 -12.78
CA LEU A 776 -18.81 -16.74 -13.37
C LEU A 776 -19.80 -15.73 -12.78
N LEU A 777 -20.44 -14.94 -13.64
CA LEU A 777 -21.48 -14.00 -13.23
C LEU A 777 -22.83 -14.63 -13.53
N VAL A 778 -23.66 -14.87 -12.52
CA VAL A 778 -25.03 -15.36 -12.68
C VAL A 778 -25.97 -14.31 -12.10
N GLY A 779 -26.83 -13.71 -12.93
CA GLY A 779 -27.70 -12.60 -12.50
C GLY A 779 -26.92 -11.39 -11.97
N GLY A 780 -25.67 -11.21 -12.41
CA GLY A 780 -24.75 -10.19 -11.89
C GLY A 780 -24.01 -10.57 -10.61
N VAL A 781 -24.31 -11.73 -10.00
CA VAL A 781 -23.64 -12.23 -8.80
C VAL A 781 -22.40 -13.06 -9.17
N PRO A 782 -21.20 -12.74 -8.64
CA PRO A 782 -20.00 -13.49 -8.90
C PRO A 782 -19.95 -14.82 -8.15
N HIS A 783 -19.64 -15.89 -8.87
CA HIS A 783 -19.45 -17.25 -8.39
C HIS A 783 -17.99 -17.68 -8.60
N ALA A 784 -17.44 -18.38 -7.61
CA ALA A 784 -16.11 -18.96 -7.70
C ALA A 784 -16.13 -20.19 -8.62
N VAL A 785 -15.12 -20.31 -9.47
CA VAL A 785 -14.89 -21.52 -10.27
C VAL A 785 -14.18 -22.55 -9.40
N LEU A 786 -14.76 -23.75 -9.30
CA LEU A 786 -14.28 -24.86 -8.49
C LEU A 786 -13.31 -25.76 -9.27
N ALA A 787 -13.55 -25.91 -10.56
CA ALA A 787 -12.71 -26.69 -11.47
C ALA A 787 -12.78 -26.14 -12.90
N ALA A 788 -11.73 -26.38 -13.68
CA ALA A 788 -11.67 -26.09 -15.10
C ALA A 788 -11.03 -27.28 -15.82
N ASP A 789 -11.84 -28.04 -16.55
CA ASP A 789 -11.39 -29.26 -17.25
C ASP A 789 -11.34 -29.04 -18.76
N PRO A 790 -10.28 -29.46 -19.46
CA PRO A 790 -10.22 -29.37 -20.91
C PRO A 790 -11.26 -30.31 -21.54
N VAL A 791 -11.96 -29.84 -22.57
CA VAL A 791 -12.91 -30.67 -23.32
C VAL A 791 -12.17 -31.40 -24.43
N GLU A 792 -12.06 -32.73 -24.31
CA GLU A 792 -11.32 -33.58 -25.25
C GLU A 792 -11.67 -33.30 -26.72
N GLY A 793 -10.63 -33.20 -27.56
CA GLY A 793 -10.78 -32.95 -28.99
C GLY A 793 -11.17 -31.52 -29.37
N THR A 794 -11.24 -30.59 -28.41
CA THR A 794 -11.59 -29.18 -28.66
C THR A 794 -10.61 -28.21 -27.97
N ALA A 795 -10.72 -26.92 -28.28
CA ALA A 795 -10.03 -25.84 -27.55
C ALA A 795 -10.88 -25.25 -26.41
N ALA A 796 -11.94 -25.95 -25.99
CA ALA A 796 -12.86 -25.49 -24.97
C ALA A 796 -12.51 -26.04 -23.58
N TRP A 797 -12.98 -25.32 -22.56
CA TRP A 797 -12.84 -25.68 -21.15
C TRP A 797 -14.22 -25.77 -20.51
N ARG A 798 -14.42 -26.77 -19.67
CA ARG A 798 -15.61 -26.92 -18.83
C ARG A 798 -15.30 -26.33 -17.45
N LEU A 799 -15.99 -25.26 -17.09
CA LEU A 799 -15.88 -24.60 -15.80
C LEU A 799 -17.00 -25.08 -14.89
N GLU A 800 -16.68 -25.51 -13.67
CA GLU A 800 -17.67 -25.97 -12.69
C GLU A 800 -17.81 -24.99 -11.53
N ALA A 801 -19.05 -24.78 -11.08
CA ALA A 801 -19.35 -23.94 -9.92
C ALA A 801 -20.64 -24.39 -9.22
N THR A 802 -20.87 -23.89 -8.00
CA THR A 802 -22.11 -24.10 -7.25
C THR A 802 -22.92 -22.83 -7.23
N LEU A 803 -24.22 -22.91 -7.53
CA LEU A 803 -25.12 -21.75 -7.51
C LEU A 803 -25.32 -21.24 -6.07
N LEU A 804 -25.09 -19.95 -5.83
CA LEU A 804 -25.24 -19.35 -4.51
C LEU A 804 -26.73 -19.25 -4.10
N PRO A 805 -27.05 -19.43 -2.81
CA PRO A 805 -28.43 -19.43 -2.32
C PRO A 805 -29.12 -18.05 -2.33
N ASP A 806 -28.35 -16.99 -2.48
CA ASP A 806 -28.82 -15.60 -2.38
C ASP A 806 -29.42 -15.08 -3.71
N LEU A 807 -29.48 -15.93 -4.73
CA LEU A 807 -29.92 -15.56 -6.08
C LEU A 807 -31.45 -15.47 -6.14
N ALA A 808 -31.97 -14.35 -6.64
CA ALA A 808 -33.41 -14.21 -6.85
C ALA A 808 -33.89 -15.17 -7.97
N PRO A 809 -34.95 -15.97 -7.76
CA PRO A 809 -35.49 -16.83 -8.80
C PRO A 809 -36.08 -16.01 -9.95
N GLY A 810 -36.00 -16.54 -11.18
CA GLY A 810 -36.44 -15.82 -12.38
C GLY A 810 -36.28 -16.60 -13.69
N ASN A 811 -37.11 -16.26 -14.67
CA ASN A 811 -37.13 -16.91 -15.99
C ASN A 811 -36.03 -16.42 -16.94
N GLU A 812 -35.41 -15.26 -16.66
CA GLU A 812 -34.34 -14.66 -17.46
C GLU A 812 -33.18 -14.24 -16.57
N VAL A 813 -32.30 -15.19 -16.23
CA VAL A 813 -31.07 -14.93 -15.49
C VAL A 813 -29.90 -15.03 -16.47
N HIS A 814 -29.02 -14.03 -16.48
CA HIS A 814 -27.87 -14.01 -17.38
C HIS A 814 -26.64 -14.70 -16.76
N VAL A 815 -26.03 -15.61 -17.50
CA VAL A 815 -24.73 -16.23 -17.19
C VAL A 815 -23.66 -15.63 -18.09
N ALA A 816 -22.58 -15.10 -17.52
CA ALA A 816 -21.41 -14.62 -18.23
C ALA A 816 -20.12 -15.13 -17.59
N VAL A 817 -19.05 -15.24 -18.38
CA VAL A 817 -17.71 -15.61 -17.90
C VAL A 817 -16.79 -14.42 -18.06
N THR A 818 -16.13 -14.04 -16.98
CA THR A 818 -15.14 -12.96 -16.96
C THR A 818 -13.75 -13.50 -16.62
N VAL A 819 -12.76 -13.13 -17.42
CA VAL A 819 -11.34 -13.49 -17.22
C VAL A 819 -10.45 -12.36 -17.71
N GLY A 820 -9.48 -11.92 -16.90
CA GLY A 820 -8.51 -10.90 -17.32
C GLY A 820 -9.13 -9.58 -17.84
N GLY A 821 -10.33 -9.21 -17.36
CA GLY A 821 -11.07 -8.03 -17.82
C GLY A 821 -11.83 -8.20 -19.14
N ARG A 822 -11.87 -9.41 -19.69
CA ARG A 822 -12.72 -9.81 -20.83
C ARG A 822 -13.98 -10.46 -20.31
N THR A 823 -15.14 -10.12 -20.86
CA THR A 823 -16.43 -10.71 -20.45
C THR A 823 -17.12 -11.35 -21.65
N SER A 824 -17.59 -12.59 -21.51
CA SER A 824 -18.34 -13.26 -22.57
C SER A 824 -19.66 -12.55 -22.86
N ARG A 825 -20.24 -12.82 -24.03
CA ARG A 825 -21.67 -12.53 -24.23
C ARG A 825 -22.48 -13.35 -23.23
N PRO A 826 -23.50 -12.76 -22.59
CA PRO A 826 -24.31 -13.48 -21.62
C PRO A 826 -25.23 -14.48 -22.31
N VAL A 827 -25.42 -15.65 -21.68
CA VAL A 827 -26.43 -16.65 -22.06
C VAL A 827 -27.56 -16.62 -21.04
N VAL A 828 -28.81 -16.74 -21.49
CA VAL A 828 -29.98 -16.74 -20.61
C VAL A 828 -30.23 -18.14 -20.06
N VAL A 829 -30.48 -18.23 -18.76
CA VAL A 829 -30.91 -19.42 -18.05
C VAL A 829 -32.09 -19.13 -17.13
N THR A 830 -32.77 -20.17 -16.67
CA THR A 830 -33.88 -20.08 -15.71
C THR A 830 -33.43 -20.55 -14.34
N VAL A 831 -33.73 -19.78 -13.29
CA VAL A 831 -33.46 -20.15 -11.89
C VAL A 831 -34.79 -20.38 -11.19
N ALA A 832 -35.00 -21.59 -10.68
CA ALA A 832 -36.22 -21.98 -9.99
C ALA A 832 -36.25 -21.37 -8.58
N ALA A 833 -37.47 -21.13 -8.08
CA ALA A 833 -37.66 -20.88 -6.65
C ALA A 833 -37.18 -22.10 -5.83
N PRO A 834 -36.62 -21.89 -4.63
CA PRO A 834 -36.10 -22.95 -3.78
C PRO A 834 -37.12 -24.05 -3.45
#